data_AF-A0A3B3TZT3-F1
#
_entry.id   AF-A0A3B3TZT3-F1
#
_cell.length_a   1.000
_cell.length_b   1.000
_cell.length_c   1.000
_cell.angle_alpha   90.00
_cell.angle_beta   90.00
_cell.angle_gamma   90.00
#
_symmetry.space_group_name_H-M   'P 1'
#
loop_
_entity.id
_entity.type
_entity.pdbx_description
1 polymer ?
#
loop_
_entity_poly.entity_id
_entity_poly.type
_entity_poly.pdbx_seq_one_letter_code
_entity_poly.pdbx_strand_id
1 'polypeptide(L)'
;MPTTVVLWLFLSVVCAARGHQPIEQAKQATDLSADSSDDKLLLVTSANKGFAFNLYRKLVAHASSKGQNIFFSPVSVSAALAALSVGARGETHQQLFRTLGFNSSQLTQSDINNAFLKIIGSMASKISQGTAVFVDSLFTPKPDFLHVLKQWYFTEGFKVDFSNPIEGVNTINQCVSRMTSGKITRLVESLDPSTVLYLLNYVYFKGIWATPFDPKLTTLDLFRVTETVEVPVPMMRMKADVDTYYDKAIATSILHLPFNNSYSMLLLLPDTMETLESKISPAHITRWLKQLKQRKYKISVPMFYMNTSYKLNDVLNEMGMADMFENHTNLSGITDGQKPVVSEVIHQATLDVDETGATAATGVGISLFSLIAPELKFNRPFIVMITEFTMLSAPVVLWILSALVCVGRSHHHIGHGEKAQDTAADDANNKISLVTSANKEFAFRLYRKLAGDAFSQGKNIFFSPLSVSTALAALSVGAQGETHQQLFRGLGFNGSQLAQTDVNQAFRTFFANTSQDIRQGTAIFVGSIFKPKPEFLDALKQSFSAEGFSVDFTKTTESADTINQYVSDKTNGKINKLVESLDPDTVMYLLSYIYFKGKWETPFDPRDTKQDVFRVEENTEVQVQMMEMEKDVNIYSDKAINTTVLHLPFNNSYSMLLLLPENMTMLENNISPAHVARWLKWLTTKTYIIYVPKFSIKTSYNLKDVLTEMGMADMFGDRADLGGITEEQKLAVSEVVHQATLDVDETGATAAAATGIGFIPLSFHYVPELKFNRPFMVVITDRTTENMLFMGKIVNPNI
;
A
#
# COMPACT_ATOMS: atom_id res chain seq x y z
N MET A 1 32.50 -3.63 -11.65
CA MET A 1 32.99 -3.95 -10.30
C MET A 1 31.77 -3.91 -9.38
N PRO A 2 31.48 -4.99 -8.63
CA PRO A 2 30.10 -5.39 -8.41
C PRO A 2 29.47 -4.63 -7.24
N THR A 3 28.36 -3.97 -7.54
CA THR A 3 27.34 -3.49 -6.61
C THR A 3 26.18 -4.45 -6.73
N THR A 4 25.97 -5.32 -5.74
CA THR A 4 24.85 -6.25 -5.79
C THR A 4 24.27 -6.51 -4.41
N VAL A 5 23.06 -6.01 -4.20
CA VAL A 5 22.13 -6.55 -3.19
C VAL A 5 21.37 -7.67 -3.85
N VAL A 6 21.65 -8.91 -3.42
CA VAL A 6 21.05 -10.15 -3.93
C VAL A 6 19.93 -10.57 -3.01
N LEU A 7 18.88 -11.23 -3.50
CA LEU A 7 17.93 -11.96 -2.66
C LEU A 7 17.91 -13.44 -3.02
N TRP A 8 17.96 -14.28 -1.99
CA TRP A 8 17.68 -15.70 -2.07
C TRP A 8 16.44 -16.04 -1.27
N LEU A 9 15.44 -16.66 -1.90
CA LEU A 9 14.38 -17.37 -1.17
C LEU A 9 14.82 -18.82 -0.96
N PHE A 10 15.27 -19.17 0.25
CA PHE A 10 15.54 -20.55 0.65
C PHE A 10 14.45 -21.09 1.58
N LEU A 11 13.89 -22.26 1.25
CA LEU A 11 13.41 -23.18 2.28
C LEU A 11 14.63 -23.84 2.95
N SER A 12 14.78 -23.64 4.26
CA SER A 12 15.39 -24.65 5.12
C SER A 12 14.27 -25.43 5.80
N VAL A 13 13.87 -26.55 5.20
CA VAL A 13 13.20 -27.61 5.98
C VAL A 13 14.27 -28.20 6.89
N VAL A 14 14.32 -27.74 8.14
CA VAL A 14 14.84 -28.56 9.23
C VAL A 14 13.63 -29.31 9.76
N CYS A 15 13.49 -30.58 9.36
CA CYS A 15 12.44 -31.46 9.88
C CYS A 15 12.53 -31.54 11.41
N ALA A 16 11.43 -31.22 12.10
CA ALA A 16 11.00 -31.93 13.30
C ALA A 16 9.48 -31.76 13.46
N ALA A 17 8.80 -32.89 13.59
CA ALA A 17 7.35 -33.06 13.51
C ALA A 17 6.57 -32.54 14.74
N ARG A 18 5.40 -31.92 14.51
CA ARG A 18 4.04 -32.43 14.83
C ARG A 18 3.02 -31.30 14.69
N GLY A 19 1.95 -31.59 13.96
CA GLY A 19 0.96 -30.59 13.54
C GLY A 19 -0.07 -30.20 14.59
N HIS A 20 -0.99 -29.33 14.18
CA HIS A 20 -2.44 -29.35 14.48
C HIS A 20 -3.17 -28.30 13.57
N GLN A 21 -3.85 -28.81 12.54
CA GLN A 21 -5.25 -28.54 12.07
C GLN A 21 -5.79 -27.13 11.69
N PRO A 22 -6.87 -27.01 10.87
CA PRO A 22 -6.77 -26.70 9.43
C PRO A 22 -7.66 -25.53 8.91
N ILE A 23 -7.44 -25.12 7.65
CA ILE A 23 -8.41 -24.35 6.82
C ILE A 23 -8.93 -25.27 5.70
N GLU A 24 -10.24 -25.16 5.43
CA GLU A 24 -11.14 -26.18 4.90
C GLU A 24 -11.15 -26.37 3.36
N GLN A 25 -10.02 -26.18 2.66
CA GLN A 25 -9.96 -26.41 1.20
C GLN A 25 -8.92 -27.46 0.75
N ALA A 26 -8.22 -28.13 1.66
CA ALA A 26 -7.20 -29.14 1.34
C ALA A 26 -7.65 -30.60 1.53
N LYS A 27 -8.93 -30.92 1.33
CA LYS A 27 -9.50 -32.25 1.70
C LYS A 27 -9.46 -33.32 0.59
N GLN A 28 -8.57 -33.20 -0.39
CA GLN A 28 -8.43 -34.23 -1.45
C GLN A 28 -7.03 -34.84 -1.61
N ALA A 29 -6.11 -34.62 -0.67
CA ALA A 29 -4.78 -35.23 -0.73
C ALA A 29 -4.33 -35.76 0.64
N THR A 30 -5.05 -36.75 1.17
CA THR A 30 -4.56 -37.56 2.31
C THR A 30 -4.79 -39.02 2.03
N ASP A 31 -3.88 -39.59 1.25
CA ASP A 31 -3.36 -40.95 1.44
C ASP A 31 -2.15 -41.09 0.52
N LEU A 32 -0.94 -41.04 1.07
CA LEU A 32 0.30 -41.64 0.55
C LEU A 32 1.41 -41.45 1.61
N SER A 33 2.19 -42.50 1.81
CA SER A 33 3.07 -42.79 2.95
C SER A 33 4.13 -41.72 3.29
N ALA A 34 4.26 -41.44 4.59
CA ALA A 34 5.00 -40.31 5.15
C ALA A 34 6.54 -40.47 5.25
N ASP A 35 7.14 -41.58 4.83
CA ASP A 35 8.59 -41.82 5.02
C ASP A 35 9.44 -41.59 3.76
N SER A 36 8.87 -41.76 2.55
CA SER A 36 9.60 -41.58 1.27
C SER A 36 9.43 -40.19 0.64
N SER A 37 8.43 -39.43 1.09
CA SER A 37 8.04 -38.15 0.52
C SER A 37 8.96 -37.00 0.97
N ASP A 38 9.59 -37.14 2.14
CA ASP A 38 10.44 -36.09 2.74
C ASP A 38 11.87 -36.12 2.18
N ASP A 39 12.44 -37.30 1.91
CA ASP A 39 13.74 -37.43 1.24
C ASP A 39 13.74 -36.82 -0.16
N LYS A 40 12.64 -37.02 -0.91
CA LYS A 40 12.48 -36.44 -2.25
C LYS A 40 12.27 -34.93 -2.21
N LEU A 41 11.52 -34.42 -1.23
CA LEU A 41 11.39 -32.99 -0.98
C LEU A 41 12.75 -32.34 -0.67
N LEU A 42 13.61 -33.01 0.10
CA LEU A 42 14.97 -32.55 0.40
C LEU A 42 15.85 -32.52 -0.85
N LEU A 43 15.76 -33.53 -1.73
CA LEU A 43 16.49 -33.54 -3.00
C LEU A 43 16.06 -32.38 -3.91
N VAL A 44 14.76 -32.13 -4.07
CA VAL A 44 14.24 -31.01 -4.88
C VAL A 44 14.61 -29.67 -4.25
N THR A 45 14.54 -29.55 -2.93
CA THR A 45 14.96 -28.34 -2.22
C THR A 45 16.44 -28.08 -2.45
N SER A 46 17.30 -29.11 -2.37
CA SER A 46 18.74 -29.01 -2.65
C SER A 46 19.03 -28.63 -4.10
N ALA A 47 18.30 -29.21 -5.06
CA ALA A 47 18.38 -28.86 -6.48
C ALA A 47 18.03 -27.37 -6.71
N ASN A 48 16.94 -26.90 -6.11
CA ASN A 48 16.57 -25.48 -6.13
C ASN A 48 17.65 -24.58 -5.53
N LYS A 49 18.38 -25.04 -4.49
CA LYS A 49 19.53 -24.28 -3.98
C LYS A 49 20.65 -24.17 -5.01
N GLY A 50 21.01 -25.28 -5.64
CA GLY A 50 22.03 -25.30 -6.68
C GLY A 50 21.67 -24.40 -7.87
N PHE A 51 20.43 -24.55 -8.38
CA PHE A 51 19.89 -23.74 -9.45
C PHE A 51 19.97 -22.25 -9.13
N ALA A 52 19.54 -21.86 -7.93
CA ALA A 52 19.60 -20.50 -7.47
C ALA A 52 21.03 -19.92 -7.58
N PHE A 53 22.05 -20.66 -7.08
CA PHE A 53 23.48 -20.26 -7.07
C PHE A 53 24.03 -20.08 -8.46
N ASN A 54 23.62 -20.93 -9.39
CA ASN A 54 24.00 -20.81 -10.78
C ASN A 54 23.32 -19.62 -11.45
N LEU A 55 22.00 -19.43 -11.24
CA LEU A 55 21.25 -18.32 -11.80
C LEU A 55 21.80 -16.97 -11.34
N TYR A 56 22.10 -16.81 -10.05
CA TYR A 56 22.73 -15.60 -9.52
C TYR A 56 24.07 -15.30 -10.19
N ARG A 57 24.98 -16.28 -10.27
CA ARG A 57 26.31 -16.09 -10.87
C ARG A 57 26.20 -15.66 -12.32
N LYS A 58 25.24 -16.22 -13.05
CA LYS A 58 24.96 -15.83 -14.43
C LYS A 58 24.38 -14.44 -14.53
N LEU A 59 23.43 -14.07 -13.66
CA LEU A 59 22.88 -12.72 -13.61
C LEU A 59 23.95 -11.67 -13.28
N VAL A 60 24.88 -11.94 -12.36
CA VAL A 60 26.01 -11.04 -12.04
C VAL A 60 26.98 -10.90 -13.21
N ALA A 61 27.27 -11.99 -13.91
CA ALA A 61 28.18 -11.98 -15.05
C ALA A 61 27.57 -11.32 -16.30
N HIS A 62 26.23 -11.26 -16.39
CA HIS A 62 25.53 -10.76 -17.56
C HIS A 62 25.75 -9.26 -17.78
N ALA A 63 25.95 -8.86 -19.05
CA ALA A 63 26.28 -7.48 -19.41
C ALA A 63 25.22 -6.46 -18.97
N SER A 64 23.95 -6.82 -19.09
CA SER A 64 22.79 -5.97 -18.71
C SER A 64 22.69 -5.70 -17.20
N SER A 65 23.35 -6.50 -16.36
CA SER A 65 23.26 -6.39 -14.89
C SER A 65 24.47 -5.66 -14.27
N LYS A 66 25.44 -5.23 -15.08
CA LYS A 66 26.66 -4.58 -14.58
C LYS A 66 26.31 -3.25 -13.89
N GLY A 67 26.55 -3.20 -12.58
CA GLY A 67 26.33 -2.01 -11.76
C GLY A 67 24.90 -1.83 -11.25
N GLN A 68 24.00 -2.79 -11.51
CA GLN A 68 22.61 -2.76 -11.04
C GLN A 68 22.39 -3.67 -9.84
N ASN A 69 21.37 -3.35 -9.02
CA ASN A 69 20.92 -4.24 -7.95
C ASN A 69 20.24 -5.48 -8.55
N ILE A 70 20.55 -6.68 -8.03
CA ILE A 70 20.03 -7.95 -8.58
C ILE A 70 19.07 -8.58 -7.59
N PHE A 71 17.78 -8.59 -7.91
CA PHE A 71 16.76 -9.21 -7.07
C PHE A 71 15.99 -10.29 -7.83
N PHE A 72 15.83 -11.50 -7.29
CA PHE A 72 14.99 -12.51 -7.93
C PHE A 72 14.49 -13.55 -6.93
N SER A 73 13.50 -14.36 -7.33
CA SER A 73 13.05 -15.51 -6.53
C SER A 73 13.40 -16.81 -7.26
N PRO A 74 14.42 -17.54 -6.79
CA PRO A 74 14.83 -18.78 -7.43
C PRO A 74 13.75 -19.86 -7.42
N VAL A 75 13.02 -19.99 -6.30
CA VAL A 75 11.93 -20.97 -6.17
C VAL A 75 10.85 -20.69 -7.21
N SER A 76 10.53 -19.42 -7.44
CA SER A 76 9.52 -18.99 -8.39
C SER A 76 9.93 -19.31 -9.83
N VAL A 77 11.15 -18.95 -10.24
CA VAL A 77 11.69 -19.30 -11.58
C VAL A 77 11.76 -20.83 -11.76
N SER A 78 12.26 -21.56 -10.76
CA SER A 78 12.39 -23.01 -10.84
C SER A 78 11.05 -23.73 -10.93
N ALA A 79 10.01 -23.23 -10.25
CA ALA A 79 8.66 -23.78 -10.31
C ALA A 79 8.05 -23.60 -11.72
N ALA A 80 8.26 -22.44 -12.34
CA ALA A 80 7.80 -22.19 -13.70
C ALA A 80 8.48 -23.13 -14.71
N LEU A 81 9.79 -23.30 -14.61
CA LEU A 81 10.55 -24.20 -15.50
C LEU A 81 10.21 -25.69 -15.24
N ALA A 82 9.90 -26.07 -13.99
CA ALA A 82 9.42 -27.40 -13.64
C ALA A 82 8.00 -27.67 -14.15
N ALA A 83 7.14 -26.64 -14.16
CA ALA A 83 5.83 -26.71 -14.81
C ALA A 83 5.96 -26.90 -16.33
N LEU A 84 6.89 -26.17 -16.97
CA LEU A 84 7.18 -26.33 -18.40
C LEU A 84 7.71 -27.74 -18.74
N SER A 85 8.52 -28.33 -17.86
CA SER A 85 9.12 -29.65 -18.09
C SER A 85 8.07 -30.76 -18.24
N VAL A 86 6.87 -30.60 -17.67
CA VAL A 86 5.74 -31.53 -17.86
C VAL A 86 5.40 -31.69 -19.35
N GLY A 87 5.53 -30.61 -20.13
CA GLY A 87 5.25 -30.56 -21.56
C GLY A 87 6.45 -30.90 -22.46
N ALA A 88 7.66 -30.95 -21.91
CA ALA A 88 8.89 -31.20 -22.67
C ALA A 88 9.17 -32.70 -22.86
N ARG A 89 9.83 -33.07 -23.97
CA ARG A 89 10.28 -34.43 -24.29
C ARG A 89 11.71 -34.40 -24.83
N GLY A 90 12.36 -35.57 -24.94
CA GLY A 90 13.68 -35.69 -25.56
C GLY A 90 14.75 -34.82 -24.89
N GLU A 91 15.63 -34.21 -25.69
CA GLU A 91 16.74 -33.39 -25.19
C GLU A 91 16.26 -32.11 -24.49
N THR A 92 15.18 -31.47 -24.95
CA THR A 92 14.58 -30.31 -24.28
C THR A 92 14.21 -30.61 -22.82
N HIS A 93 13.64 -31.80 -22.56
CA HIS A 93 13.32 -32.25 -21.20
C HIS A 93 14.59 -32.49 -20.37
N GLN A 94 15.60 -33.13 -20.97
CA GLN A 94 16.88 -33.42 -20.30
C GLN A 94 17.64 -32.15 -19.94
N GLN A 95 17.64 -31.13 -20.81
CA GLN A 95 18.24 -29.83 -20.54
C GLN A 95 17.55 -29.13 -19.37
N LEU A 96 16.20 -29.07 -19.37
CA LEU A 96 15.43 -28.52 -18.24
C LEU A 96 15.77 -29.21 -16.91
N PHE A 97 15.77 -30.56 -16.90
CA PHE A 97 16.09 -31.34 -15.70
C PHE A 97 17.53 -31.15 -15.23
N ARG A 98 18.49 -31.16 -16.16
CA ARG A 98 19.91 -31.00 -15.84
C ARG A 98 20.18 -29.62 -15.26
N THR A 99 19.65 -28.57 -15.86
CA THR A 99 19.88 -27.20 -15.41
C THR A 99 19.17 -26.88 -14.09
N LEU A 100 17.98 -27.43 -13.85
CA LEU A 100 17.29 -27.30 -12.56
C LEU A 100 17.89 -28.19 -11.45
N GLY A 101 18.78 -29.13 -11.80
CA GLY A 101 19.39 -30.07 -10.84
C GLY A 101 18.50 -31.26 -10.48
N PHE A 102 17.51 -31.59 -11.31
CA PHE A 102 16.58 -32.72 -11.12
C PHE A 102 17.10 -34.04 -11.72
N ASN A 103 18.35 -34.10 -12.13
CA ASN A 103 18.99 -35.24 -12.81
C ASN A 103 19.30 -36.46 -11.92
N SER A 104 18.75 -36.50 -10.70
CA SER A 104 18.87 -37.67 -9.82
C SER A 104 17.98 -38.80 -10.35
N SER A 105 18.53 -40.00 -10.49
CA SER A 105 17.77 -41.21 -10.85
C SER A 105 16.66 -41.56 -9.83
N GLN A 106 16.65 -40.90 -8.67
CA GLN A 106 15.67 -41.06 -7.61
C GLN A 106 14.46 -40.12 -7.73
N LEU A 107 14.50 -39.12 -8.64
CA LEU A 107 13.43 -38.13 -8.81
C LEU A 107 12.63 -38.41 -10.09
N THR A 108 11.33 -38.67 -9.93
CA THR A 108 10.38 -38.67 -11.04
C THR A 108 9.75 -37.28 -11.22
N GLN A 109 9.15 -37.00 -12.39
CA GLN A 109 8.38 -35.76 -12.60
C GLN A 109 7.28 -35.57 -11.54
N SER A 110 6.61 -36.67 -11.12
CA SER A 110 5.58 -36.61 -10.08
C SER A 110 6.16 -36.20 -8.71
N ASP A 111 7.35 -36.67 -8.38
CA ASP A 111 8.03 -36.31 -7.14
C ASP A 111 8.42 -34.83 -7.11
N ILE A 112 8.88 -34.29 -8.25
CA ILE A 112 9.21 -32.87 -8.42
C ILE A 112 7.95 -32.02 -8.29
N ASN A 113 6.87 -32.40 -8.98
CA ASN A 113 5.58 -31.72 -8.91
C ASN A 113 5.03 -31.70 -7.47
N ASN A 114 5.11 -32.83 -6.75
CA ASN A 114 4.69 -32.92 -5.35
C ASN A 114 5.54 -32.06 -4.42
N ALA A 115 6.86 -32.03 -4.65
CA ALA A 115 7.74 -31.15 -3.89
C ALA A 115 7.40 -29.68 -4.10
N PHE A 116 7.15 -29.24 -5.34
CA PHE A 116 6.73 -27.86 -5.61
C PHE A 116 5.34 -27.54 -5.05
N LEU A 117 4.40 -28.48 -5.07
CA LEU A 117 3.10 -28.30 -4.42
C LEU A 117 3.26 -27.99 -2.92
N LYS A 118 4.12 -28.76 -2.22
CA LYS A 118 4.43 -28.51 -0.80
C LYS A 118 5.16 -27.18 -0.59
N ILE A 119 6.16 -26.88 -1.41
CA ILE A 119 6.94 -25.63 -1.34
C ILE A 119 6.03 -24.42 -1.55
N ILE A 120 5.29 -24.38 -2.67
CA ILE A 120 4.39 -23.27 -3.02
C ILE A 120 3.26 -23.15 -2.00
N GLY A 121 2.66 -24.27 -1.60
CA GLY A 121 1.60 -24.30 -0.59
C GLY A 121 2.04 -23.75 0.77
N SER A 122 3.27 -24.03 1.21
CA SER A 122 3.83 -23.47 2.45
C SER A 122 4.04 -21.95 2.39
N MET A 123 4.29 -21.42 1.19
CA MET A 123 4.53 -19.99 0.94
C MET A 123 3.24 -19.19 0.69
N ALA A 124 2.20 -19.79 0.12
CA ALA A 124 0.99 -19.13 -0.39
C ALA A 124 0.18 -18.34 0.66
N SER A 125 0.31 -18.68 1.95
CA SER A 125 -0.35 -17.92 3.04
C SER A 125 0.40 -16.67 3.49
N LYS A 126 1.65 -16.48 3.04
CA LYS A 126 2.61 -15.52 3.63
C LYS A 126 3.34 -14.67 2.58
N ILE A 127 3.39 -15.12 1.33
CA ILE A 127 4.05 -14.46 0.20
C ILE A 127 3.08 -14.45 -0.98
N SER A 128 2.92 -13.28 -1.62
CA SER A 128 2.15 -13.16 -2.86
C SER A 128 3.00 -13.63 -4.02
N GLN A 129 2.81 -14.88 -4.46
CA GLN A 129 3.51 -15.47 -5.59
C GLN A 129 2.55 -16.27 -6.45
N GLY A 130 2.96 -16.55 -7.68
CA GLY A 130 2.22 -17.47 -8.53
C GLY A 130 2.86 -17.71 -9.87
N THR A 131 2.36 -18.75 -10.51
CA THR A 131 2.68 -19.11 -11.89
C THR A 131 1.39 -19.04 -12.68
N ALA A 132 1.42 -18.43 -13.86
CA ALA A 132 0.30 -18.38 -14.77
C ALA A 132 0.73 -18.83 -16.16
N VAL A 133 -0.13 -19.60 -16.84
CA VAL A 133 0.09 -20.01 -18.22
C VAL A 133 -1.01 -19.37 -19.06
N PHE A 134 -0.61 -18.57 -20.03
CA PHE A 134 -1.49 -17.96 -21.00
C PHE A 134 -1.30 -18.66 -22.34
N VAL A 135 -2.39 -18.96 -23.00
CA VAL A 135 -2.44 -19.82 -24.17
C VAL A 135 -3.23 -19.13 -25.26
N ASP A 136 -2.72 -19.14 -26.49
CA ASP A 136 -3.44 -18.56 -27.61
C ASP A 136 -4.84 -19.20 -27.78
N SER A 137 -5.83 -18.41 -28.19
CA SER A 137 -7.21 -18.88 -28.37
C SER A 137 -7.33 -19.98 -29.43
N LEU A 138 -6.43 -20.00 -30.42
CA LEU A 138 -6.34 -21.01 -31.48
C LEU A 138 -5.40 -22.17 -31.10
N PHE A 139 -4.62 -22.03 -30.03
CA PHE A 139 -3.77 -23.09 -29.51
C PHE A 139 -4.54 -23.99 -28.54
N THR A 140 -4.45 -25.31 -28.75
CA THR A 140 -5.14 -26.30 -27.91
C THR A 140 -4.13 -27.13 -27.13
N PRO A 141 -3.92 -26.85 -25.83
CA PRO A 141 -3.07 -27.68 -25.00
C PRO A 141 -3.72 -29.04 -24.68
N LYS A 142 -2.89 -30.04 -24.42
CA LYS A 142 -3.33 -31.36 -23.97
C LYS A 142 -4.04 -31.23 -22.61
N PRO A 143 -5.20 -31.89 -22.43
CA PRO A 143 -5.89 -31.92 -21.14
C PRO A 143 -4.99 -32.39 -19.99
N ASP A 144 -4.16 -33.41 -20.22
CA ASP A 144 -3.23 -33.95 -19.23
C ASP A 144 -2.20 -32.91 -18.78
N PHE A 145 -1.71 -32.06 -19.69
CA PHE A 145 -0.78 -30.99 -19.36
C PHE A 145 -1.44 -29.94 -18.45
N LEU A 146 -2.64 -29.46 -18.81
CA LEU A 146 -3.40 -28.51 -18.00
C LEU A 146 -3.82 -29.10 -16.64
N HIS A 147 -4.16 -30.39 -16.61
CA HIS A 147 -4.50 -31.10 -15.37
C HIS A 147 -3.33 -31.11 -14.39
N VAL A 148 -2.12 -31.41 -14.87
CA VAL A 148 -0.91 -31.40 -14.03
C VAL A 148 -0.58 -29.99 -13.55
N LEU A 149 -0.70 -28.96 -14.39
CA LEU A 149 -0.48 -27.57 -13.97
C LEU A 149 -1.44 -27.11 -12.88
N LYS A 150 -2.74 -27.41 -13.04
CA LYS A 150 -3.77 -27.06 -12.07
C LYS A 150 -3.58 -27.81 -10.75
N GLN A 151 -3.28 -29.10 -10.83
CA GLN A 151 -3.13 -29.96 -9.65
C GLN A 151 -1.89 -29.63 -8.82
N TRP A 152 -0.76 -29.34 -9.45
CA TRP A 152 0.54 -29.29 -8.76
C TRP A 152 1.14 -27.89 -8.63
N TYR A 153 0.75 -26.95 -9.50
CA TYR A 153 1.32 -25.59 -9.53
C TYR A 153 0.27 -24.49 -9.29
N PHE A 154 -1.00 -24.86 -9.01
CA PHE A 154 -2.14 -23.97 -8.80
C PHE A 154 -2.40 -23.01 -9.97
N THR A 155 -2.09 -23.44 -11.20
CA THR A 155 -2.23 -22.63 -12.41
C THR A 155 -3.37 -23.16 -13.28
N GLU A 156 -4.32 -22.30 -13.61
CA GLU A 156 -5.27 -22.54 -14.71
C GLU A 156 -4.74 -21.91 -16.00
N GLY A 157 -4.93 -22.58 -17.14
CA GLY A 157 -4.55 -22.03 -18.44
C GLY A 157 -5.53 -20.91 -18.84
N PHE A 158 -5.04 -19.68 -18.93
CA PHE A 158 -5.82 -18.54 -19.40
C PHE A 158 -5.79 -18.50 -20.92
N LYS A 159 -6.97 -18.49 -21.56
CA LYS A 159 -7.04 -18.24 -23.00
C LYS A 159 -6.84 -16.75 -23.27
N VAL A 160 -5.99 -16.45 -24.25
CA VAL A 160 -5.62 -15.10 -24.68
C VAL A 160 -5.59 -15.09 -26.19
N ASP A 161 -6.03 -14.03 -26.84
CA ASP A 161 -5.77 -13.84 -28.27
C ASP A 161 -4.42 -13.13 -28.45
N PHE A 162 -3.37 -13.87 -28.81
CA PHE A 162 -2.05 -13.28 -29.04
C PHE A 162 -1.91 -12.65 -30.43
N SER A 163 -2.82 -12.95 -31.37
CA SER A 163 -2.89 -12.25 -32.66
C SER A 163 -3.23 -10.76 -32.49
N ASN A 164 -3.80 -10.41 -31.34
CA ASN A 164 -3.93 -9.05 -30.82
C ASN A 164 -2.97 -8.82 -29.64
N PRO A 165 -1.70 -8.42 -29.89
CA PRO A 165 -0.69 -8.22 -28.85
C PRO A 165 -1.13 -7.30 -27.71
N ILE A 166 -1.98 -6.31 -28.00
CA ILE A 166 -2.48 -5.34 -27.03
C ILE A 166 -3.41 -6.01 -26.03
N GLU A 167 -4.36 -6.78 -26.54
CA GLU A 167 -5.28 -7.57 -25.73
C GLU A 167 -4.53 -8.64 -24.93
N GLY A 168 -3.52 -9.27 -25.54
CA GLY A 168 -2.62 -10.18 -24.84
C GLY A 168 -1.87 -9.54 -23.68
N VAL A 169 -1.23 -8.39 -23.90
CA VAL A 169 -0.51 -7.64 -22.86
C VAL A 169 -1.47 -7.22 -21.73
N ASN A 170 -2.64 -6.70 -22.08
CA ASN A 170 -3.64 -6.26 -21.11
C ASN A 170 -4.16 -7.42 -20.25
N THR A 171 -4.45 -8.56 -20.89
CA THR A 171 -4.99 -9.74 -20.20
C THR A 171 -3.97 -10.32 -19.22
N ILE A 172 -2.70 -10.41 -19.63
CA ILE A 172 -1.62 -10.88 -18.75
C ILE A 172 -1.44 -9.91 -17.59
N ASN A 173 -1.29 -8.61 -17.84
CA ASN A 173 -1.06 -7.61 -16.78
C ASN A 173 -2.24 -7.49 -15.80
N GLN A 174 -3.49 -7.59 -16.27
CA GLN A 174 -4.68 -7.62 -15.40
C GLN A 174 -4.70 -8.86 -14.51
N CYS A 175 -4.36 -10.03 -15.08
CA CYS A 175 -4.29 -11.27 -14.31
C CYS A 175 -3.24 -11.16 -13.19
N VAL A 176 -2.05 -10.65 -13.51
CA VAL A 176 -0.95 -10.45 -12.56
C VAL A 176 -1.30 -9.44 -11.49
N SER A 177 -1.91 -8.31 -11.88
CA SER A 177 -2.41 -7.31 -10.95
C SER A 177 -3.41 -7.95 -9.98
N ARG A 178 -4.41 -8.68 -10.48
CA ARG A 178 -5.37 -9.37 -9.62
C ARG A 178 -4.70 -10.34 -8.66
N MET A 179 -3.82 -11.22 -9.16
CA MET A 179 -3.19 -12.25 -8.34
C MET A 179 -2.15 -11.71 -7.35
N THR A 180 -1.63 -10.50 -7.58
CA THR A 180 -0.73 -9.81 -6.65
C THR A 180 -1.46 -8.79 -5.77
N SER A 181 -2.80 -8.74 -5.80
CA SER A 181 -3.58 -7.70 -5.10
C SER A 181 -3.17 -6.26 -5.49
N GLY A 182 -2.87 -6.10 -6.78
CA GLY A 182 -2.35 -4.89 -7.38
C GLY A 182 -0.99 -4.55 -6.79
N LYS A 183 -0.04 -5.48 -6.68
CA LYS A 183 1.35 -5.14 -6.29
C LYS A 183 2.29 -5.16 -7.49
N ILE A 184 2.00 -6.00 -8.48
CA ILE A 184 2.65 -6.02 -9.79
C ILE A 184 1.58 -5.79 -10.83
N THR A 185 1.72 -4.70 -11.56
CA THR A 185 0.61 -4.17 -12.36
C THR A 185 0.95 -3.96 -13.82
N ARG A 186 2.25 -4.00 -14.13
CA ARG A 186 2.78 -3.97 -15.49
C ARG A 186 4.04 -4.83 -15.51
N LEU A 187 3.92 -5.99 -16.13
CA LEU A 187 4.93 -7.02 -16.21
C LEU A 187 5.32 -7.32 -17.66
N VAL A 188 4.34 -7.30 -18.57
CA VAL A 188 4.55 -7.47 -20.00
C VAL A 188 4.37 -6.11 -20.68
N GLU A 189 5.37 -5.66 -21.44
CA GLU A 189 5.32 -4.39 -22.17
C GLU A 189 4.91 -4.57 -23.63
N SER A 190 5.29 -5.69 -24.22
CA SER A 190 4.98 -6.06 -25.60
C SER A 190 4.91 -7.58 -25.73
N LEU A 191 4.15 -8.07 -26.70
CA LEU A 191 4.10 -9.49 -27.07
C LEU A 191 4.33 -9.62 -28.57
N ASP A 192 5.04 -10.67 -28.97
CA ASP A 192 5.12 -11.05 -30.39
C ASP A 192 3.74 -11.61 -30.82
N PRO A 193 3.14 -11.13 -31.93
CA PRO A 193 1.86 -11.64 -32.42
C PRO A 193 1.85 -13.15 -32.77
N SER A 194 3.03 -13.76 -32.91
CA SER A 194 3.20 -15.20 -33.13
C SER A 194 3.34 -16.01 -31.83
N THR A 195 3.24 -15.35 -30.66
CA THR A 195 3.25 -16.02 -29.36
C THR A 195 2.07 -16.99 -29.27
N VAL A 196 2.33 -18.26 -28.96
CA VAL A 196 1.28 -19.29 -28.81
C VAL A 196 1.08 -19.73 -27.36
N LEU A 197 2.09 -19.50 -26.52
CA LEU A 197 2.10 -19.84 -25.10
C LEU A 197 3.01 -18.87 -24.36
N TYR A 198 2.51 -18.28 -23.29
CA TYR A 198 3.24 -17.34 -22.45
C TYR A 198 3.23 -17.84 -21.00
N LEU A 199 4.41 -18.20 -20.49
CA LEU A 199 4.59 -18.67 -19.13
C LEU A 199 5.07 -17.52 -18.26
N LEU A 200 4.34 -17.29 -17.18
CA LEU A 200 4.59 -16.16 -16.31
C LEU A 200 4.82 -16.59 -14.87
N ASN A 201 5.78 -15.93 -14.24
CA ASN A 201 6.08 -16.11 -12.84
C ASN A 201 6.34 -14.77 -12.12
N TYR A 202 5.80 -14.61 -10.91
CA TYR A 202 5.92 -13.38 -10.13
C TYR A 202 6.02 -13.63 -8.63
N VAL A 203 6.63 -12.68 -7.92
CA VAL A 203 6.78 -12.70 -6.46
C VAL A 203 6.74 -11.29 -5.87
N TYR A 204 5.98 -11.10 -4.80
CA TYR A 204 5.97 -9.91 -3.97
C TYR A 204 6.11 -10.30 -2.50
N PHE A 205 7.07 -9.67 -1.81
CA PHE A 205 7.31 -9.87 -0.39
C PHE A 205 7.38 -8.53 0.36
N LYS A 206 6.56 -8.40 1.40
CA LYS A 206 6.70 -7.36 2.44
C LYS A 206 6.61 -8.04 3.79
N GLY A 207 7.75 -8.16 4.46
CA GLY A 207 7.87 -8.82 5.76
C GLY A 207 7.61 -7.84 6.91
N ILE A 208 7.07 -8.37 8.00
CA ILE A 208 6.86 -7.64 9.25
C ILE A 208 7.97 -7.98 10.22
N TRP A 209 8.75 -7.04 10.74
CA TRP A 209 9.88 -7.36 11.62
C TRP A 209 9.39 -7.98 12.94
N ALA A 210 10.03 -9.03 13.44
CA ALA A 210 9.76 -9.52 14.79
C ALA A 210 10.19 -8.50 15.85
N THR A 211 11.22 -7.72 15.56
CA THR A 211 11.65 -6.57 16.35
C THR A 211 11.84 -5.40 15.39
N PRO A 212 10.89 -4.45 15.35
CA PRO A 212 10.95 -3.33 14.41
C PRO A 212 12.10 -2.37 14.74
N PHE A 213 12.55 -1.63 13.73
CA PHE A 213 13.47 -0.53 13.94
C PHE A 213 12.68 0.65 14.52
N ASP A 214 13.28 1.40 15.46
CA ASP A 214 12.67 2.63 15.96
C ASP A 214 12.83 3.72 14.90
N PRO A 215 11.73 4.26 14.32
CA PRO A 215 11.81 5.30 13.30
C PRO A 215 12.54 6.56 13.78
N LYS A 216 12.57 6.83 15.09
CA LYS A 216 13.30 7.96 15.68
C LYS A 216 14.82 7.81 15.57
N LEU A 217 15.30 6.57 15.36
CA LEU A 217 16.72 6.27 15.20
C LEU A 217 17.14 6.19 13.72
N THR A 218 16.19 6.27 12.78
CA THR A 218 16.46 6.40 11.35
C THR A 218 16.98 7.80 11.06
N THR A 219 18.20 7.90 10.51
CA THR A 219 18.73 9.17 10.02
C THR A 219 19.41 8.97 8.68
N LEU A 220 19.61 10.03 7.92
CA LEU A 220 20.49 9.97 6.76
C LEU A 220 21.91 9.58 7.22
N ASP A 221 22.52 8.66 6.47
CA ASP A 221 23.88 8.19 6.66
C ASP A 221 24.48 7.85 5.28
N LEU A 222 25.80 7.83 5.17
CA LEU A 222 26.48 7.58 3.90
C LEU A 222 26.54 6.09 3.61
N PHE A 223 26.06 5.71 2.43
CA PHE A 223 26.21 4.39 1.83
C PHE A 223 27.26 4.44 0.73
N ARG A 224 28.31 3.67 0.90
CA ARG A 224 29.41 3.55 -0.06
C ARG A 224 29.00 2.61 -1.18
N VAL A 225 28.70 3.16 -2.35
CA VAL A 225 28.30 2.41 -3.56
C VAL A 225 29.55 1.78 -4.20
N THR A 226 30.62 2.55 -4.32
CA THR A 226 31.92 2.08 -4.84
C THR A 226 33.05 2.57 -3.93
N GLU A 227 34.30 2.26 -4.25
CA GLU A 227 35.41 2.79 -3.45
C GLU A 227 35.45 4.32 -3.37
N THR A 228 34.88 5.01 -4.36
CA THR A 228 34.93 6.47 -4.55
C THR A 228 33.58 7.16 -4.49
N VAL A 229 32.47 6.42 -4.52
CA VAL A 229 31.11 6.98 -4.56
C VAL A 229 30.36 6.64 -3.28
N GLU A 230 29.87 7.66 -2.60
CA GLU A 230 28.99 7.55 -1.44
C GLU A 230 27.69 8.32 -1.69
N VAL A 231 26.57 7.76 -1.24
CA VAL A 231 25.24 8.36 -1.38
C VAL A 231 24.54 8.41 -0.01
N PRO A 232 23.86 9.51 0.35
CA PRO A 232 23.09 9.56 1.57
C PRO A 232 21.84 8.67 1.45
N VAL A 233 21.63 7.80 2.42
CA VAL A 233 20.45 6.93 2.51
C VAL A 233 19.84 7.00 3.90
N PRO A 234 18.50 6.86 4.04
CA PRO A 234 17.89 6.64 5.35
C PRO A 234 18.44 5.34 5.95
N MET A 235 19.12 5.44 7.08
CA MET A 235 19.77 4.33 7.76
C MET A 235 19.00 4.04 9.04
N MET A 236 18.26 2.94 9.05
CA MET A 236 17.51 2.45 10.20
C MET A 236 18.49 1.92 11.24
N ARG A 237 18.23 2.20 12.53
CA ARG A 237 19.12 1.75 13.61
C ARG A 237 18.37 1.07 14.74
N MET A 238 18.98 0.03 15.30
CA MET A 238 18.47 -0.64 16.49
C MET A 238 19.62 -1.14 17.37
N LYS A 239 19.30 -1.36 18.65
CA LYS A 239 20.19 -2.06 19.58
C LYS A 239 19.42 -3.25 20.16
N ALA A 240 19.77 -4.45 19.72
CA ALA A 240 19.04 -5.66 20.05
C ALA A 240 19.97 -6.87 20.21
N ASP A 241 19.47 -7.90 20.87
CA ASP A 241 20.08 -9.21 20.94
C ASP A 241 19.75 -9.98 19.65
N VAL A 242 20.71 -10.01 18.73
CA VAL A 242 20.52 -10.54 17.38
C VAL A 242 21.43 -11.73 17.10
N ASP A 243 20.93 -12.61 16.24
CA ASP A 243 21.68 -13.76 15.77
C ASP A 243 22.73 -13.31 14.75
N THR A 244 24.01 -13.51 15.08
CA THR A 244 25.12 -13.12 14.22
C THR A 244 26.17 -14.22 14.12
N TYR A 245 26.90 -14.22 13.01
CA TYR A 245 28.06 -15.07 12.78
C TYR A 245 29.06 -14.34 11.87
N TYR A 246 30.36 -14.49 12.11
CA TYR A 246 31.39 -14.01 11.18
C TYR A 246 32.11 -15.21 10.58
N ASP A 247 31.98 -15.38 9.26
CA ASP A 247 32.66 -16.44 8.54
C ASP A 247 34.04 -15.95 8.08
N LYS A 248 35.08 -16.39 8.79
CA LYS A 248 36.47 -16.04 8.48
C LYS A 248 36.94 -16.56 7.12
N ALA A 249 36.37 -17.66 6.61
CA ALA A 249 36.83 -18.28 5.36
C ALA A 249 36.45 -17.44 4.12
N ILE A 250 35.35 -16.69 4.23
CA ILE A 250 34.85 -15.81 3.17
C ILE A 250 34.76 -14.34 3.59
N ALA A 251 35.36 -13.99 4.74
CA ALA A 251 35.46 -12.62 5.25
C ALA A 251 34.12 -11.87 5.22
N THR A 252 33.08 -12.47 5.82
CA THR A 252 31.71 -11.96 5.75
C THR A 252 31.05 -11.99 7.12
N SER A 253 30.39 -10.89 7.49
CA SER A 253 29.49 -10.81 8.64
C SER A 253 28.08 -11.20 8.24
N ILE A 254 27.46 -12.08 9.02
CA ILE A 254 26.11 -12.60 8.81
C ILE A 254 25.25 -12.07 9.96
N LEU A 255 24.16 -11.40 9.62
CA LEU A 255 23.12 -10.96 10.54
C LEU A 255 21.81 -11.63 10.16
N HIS A 256 21.12 -12.20 11.15
CA HIS A 256 19.81 -12.79 11.01
C HIS A 256 18.78 -11.92 11.73
N LEU A 257 17.80 -11.42 10.97
CA LEU A 257 16.67 -10.62 11.47
C LEU A 257 15.37 -11.38 11.22
N PRO A 258 14.69 -11.90 12.25
CA PRO A 258 13.42 -12.59 12.07
C PRO A 258 12.28 -11.61 11.73
N PHE A 259 11.33 -12.08 10.93
CA PHE A 259 10.02 -11.45 10.77
C PHE A 259 9.03 -12.02 11.81
N ASN A 260 7.85 -11.43 12.00
CA ASN A 260 6.80 -11.94 12.90
C ASN A 260 6.16 -13.27 12.44
N ASN A 261 6.65 -13.84 11.36
CA ASN A 261 6.18 -15.07 10.76
C ASN A 261 7.35 -16.07 10.69
N SER A 262 7.19 -17.17 9.96
CA SER A 262 8.25 -18.18 9.83
C SER A 262 9.43 -17.73 8.96
N TYR A 263 9.45 -16.50 8.43
CA TYR A 263 10.55 -16.00 7.60
C TYR A 263 11.54 -15.17 8.40
N SER A 264 12.74 -15.06 7.87
CA SER A 264 13.78 -14.19 8.36
C SER A 264 14.53 -13.57 7.19
N MET A 265 15.17 -12.42 7.46
CA MET A 265 16.13 -11.80 6.58
C MET A 265 17.55 -12.12 7.06
N LEU A 266 18.33 -12.82 6.22
CA LEU A 266 19.76 -13.00 6.40
C LEU A 266 20.50 -11.93 5.60
N LEU A 267 21.21 -11.05 6.30
CA LEU A 267 22.02 -9.98 5.73
C LEU A 267 23.50 -10.40 5.77
N LEU A 268 24.15 -10.41 4.61
CA LEU A 268 25.56 -10.76 4.43
C LEU A 268 26.35 -9.50 4.10
N LEU A 269 27.14 -9.03 5.04
CA LEU A 269 28.03 -7.88 4.86
C LEU A 269 29.47 -8.38 4.65
N PRO A 270 29.94 -8.48 3.40
CA PRO A 270 31.31 -8.90 3.14
C PRO A 270 32.30 -7.76 3.37
N ASP A 271 33.57 -8.12 3.56
CA ASP A 271 34.67 -7.16 3.50
C ASP A 271 34.84 -6.66 2.06
N THR A 272 34.73 -7.55 1.07
CA THR A 272 34.64 -7.21 -0.36
C THR A 272 33.61 -8.11 -1.07
N MET A 273 32.81 -7.53 -1.96
CA MET A 273 31.78 -8.28 -2.69
C MET A 273 32.38 -9.40 -3.54
N GLU A 274 33.51 -9.15 -4.19
CA GLU A 274 34.22 -10.15 -5.01
C GLU A 274 34.61 -11.43 -4.22
N THR A 275 35.02 -11.28 -2.96
CA THR A 275 35.37 -12.43 -2.11
C THR A 275 34.13 -13.27 -1.76
N LEU A 276 33.00 -12.62 -1.52
CA LEU A 276 31.73 -13.31 -1.24
C LEU A 276 31.21 -14.03 -2.48
N GLU A 277 31.10 -13.33 -3.61
CA GLU A 277 30.53 -13.84 -4.85
C GLU A 277 31.29 -15.04 -5.42
N SER A 278 32.63 -15.02 -5.32
CA SER A 278 33.49 -16.11 -5.81
C SER A 278 33.41 -17.38 -4.97
N LYS A 279 33.01 -17.30 -3.70
CA LYS A 279 33.08 -18.41 -2.73
C LYS A 279 31.74 -18.90 -2.20
N ILE A 280 30.70 -18.06 -2.22
CA ILE A 280 29.40 -18.39 -1.65
C ILE A 280 28.80 -19.66 -2.30
N SER A 281 28.23 -20.53 -1.47
CA SER A 281 27.63 -21.79 -1.89
C SER A 281 26.50 -22.22 -0.93
N PRO A 282 25.64 -23.17 -1.32
CA PRO A 282 24.57 -23.66 -0.45
C PRO A 282 25.04 -24.16 0.92
N ALA A 283 26.22 -24.79 0.96
CA ALA A 283 26.79 -25.32 2.20
C ALA A 283 27.13 -24.23 3.22
N HIS A 284 27.50 -23.03 2.74
CA HIS A 284 27.75 -21.88 3.61
C HIS A 284 26.48 -21.48 4.37
N ILE A 285 25.34 -21.37 3.68
CA ILE A 285 24.06 -21.00 4.30
C ILE A 285 23.70 -21.97 5.41
N THR A 286 23.73 -23.27 5.13
CA THR A 286 23.43 -24.31 6.12
C THR A 286 24.39 -24.28 7.31
N ARG A 287 25.67 -23.97 7.07
CA ARG A 287 26.66 -23.81 8.14
C ARG A 287 26.38 -22.57 8.99
N TRP A 288 26.06 -21.44 8.38
CA TRP A 288 25.78 -20.19 9.10
C TRP A 288 24.57 -20.32 10.00
N LEU A 289 23.46 -20.86 9.48
CA LEU A 289 22.25 -21.07 10.28
C LEU A 289 22.50 -21.92 11.54
N LYS A 290 23.45 -22.87 11.49
CA LYS A 290 23.86 -23.67 12.66
C LYS A 290 24.84 -22.97 13.62
N GLN A 291 25.51 -21.93 13.16
CA GLN A 291 26.58 -21.23 13.89
C GLN A 291 26.15 -19.83 14.38
N LEU A 292 24.97 -19.37 13.99
CA LEU A 292 24.36 -18.15 14.50
C LEU A 292 24.31 -18.20 16.03
N LYS A 293 24.77 -17.11 16.65
CA LYS A 293 24.71 -16.94 18.10
C LYS A 293 24.08 -15.59 18.40
N GLN A 294 23.12 -15.61 19.30
CA GLN A 294 22.53 -14.39 19.82
C GLN A 294 23.57 -13.56 20.56
N ARG A 295 23.74 -12.32 20.15
CA ARG A 295 24.68 -11.35 20.73
C ARG A 295 24.09 -9.95 20.65
N LYS A 296 24.43 -9.11 21.62
CA LYS A 296 24.01 -7.71 21.64
C LYS A 296 24.84 -6.89 20.65
N TYR A 297 24.18 -6.31 19.64
CA TYR A 297 24.81 -5.44 18.64
C TYR A 297 24.07 -4.10 18.52
N LYS A 298 24.79 -3.08 18.06
CA LYS A 298 24.17 -1.92 17.39
C LYS A 298 24.11 -2.23 15.90
N ILE A 299 22.93 -2.17 15.31
CA ILE A 299 22.70 -2.51 13.91
C ILE A 299 22.27 -1.25 13.17
N SER A 300 22.87 -1.04 12.00
CA SER A 300 22.50 0.03 11.08
C SER A 300 22.24 -0.57 9.70
N VAL A 301 21.01 -0.51 9.19
CA VAL A 301 20.60 -1.09 7.89
C VAL A 301 19.86 -0.02 7.07
N PRO A 302 20.18 0.16 5.77
CA PRO A 302 19.50 1.16 4.96
C PRO A 302 18.04 0.77 4.73
N MET A 303 17.17 1.76 4.62
CA MET A 303 15.86 1.58 3.98
C MET A 303 16.06 1.43 2.48
N PHE A 304 15.37 0.48 1.85
CA PHE A 304 15.46 0.31 0.41
C PHE A 304 14.21 -0.37 -0.18
N TYR A 305 13.95 0.01 -1.43
CA TYR A 305 12.92 -0.58 -2.26
C TYR A 305 13.60 -1.15 -3.51
N MET A 306 13.21 -2.36 -3.90
CA MET A 306 13.75 -3.06 -5.06
C MET A 306 12.60 -3.53 -5.94
N ASN A 307 12.66 -3.17 -7.22
CA ASN A 307 11.77 -3.66 -8.25
C ASN A 307 12.60 -4.01 -9.48
N THR A 308 12.66 -5.30 -9.82
CA THR A 308 13.51 -5.80 -10.91
C THR A 308 12.71 -6.71 -11.82
N SER A 309 12.96 -6.60 -13.12
CA SER A 309 12.42 -7.49 -14.15
C SER A 309 13.56 -8.00 -15.03
N TYR A 310 13.56 -9.30 -15.35
CA TYR A 310 14.55 -9.91 -16.23
C TYR A 310 13.87 -10.68 -17.35
N LYS A 311 14.39 -10.51 -18.56
CA LYS A 311 14.22 -11.48 -19.65
C LYS A 311 15.35 -12.51 -19.53
N LEU A 312 15.02 -13.73 -19.13
CA LEU A 312 15.98 -14.75 -18.74
C LEU A 312 16.48 -15.62 -19.90
N ASN A 313 16.05 -15.39 -21.14
CA ASN A 313 16.39 -16.23 -22.29
C ASN A 313 17.90 -16.48 -22.43
N ASP A 314 18.70 -15.42 -22.54
CA ASP A 314 20.16 -15.51 -22.72
C ASP A 314 20.83 -16.20 -21.53
N VAL A 315 20.38 -15.84 -20.32
CA VAL A 315 20.86 -16.39 -19.05
C VAL A 315 20.57 -17.89 -18.97
N LEU A 316 19.37 -18.34 -19.32
CA LEU A 316 18.96 -19.75 -19.29
C LEU A 316 19.62 -20.57 -20.39
N ASN A 317 19.80 -19.97 -21.57
CA ASN A 317 20.56 -20.56 -22.67
C ASN A 317 22.01 -20.84 -22.23
N GLU A 318 22.67 -19.85 -21.64
CA GLU A 318 24.01 -20.01 -21.04
C GLU A 318 24.08 -21.02 -19.89
N MET A 319 22.95 -21.29 -19.23
CA MET A 319 22.82 -22.33 -18.20
C MET A 319 22.54 -23.72 -18.77
N GLY A 320 22.49 -23.86 -20.10
CA GLY A 320 22.34 -25.14 -20.80
C GLY A 320 20.91 -25.49 -21.22
N MET A 321 19.98 -24.53 -21.19
CA MET A 321 18.61 -24.69 -21.70
C MET A 321 18.46 -24.06 -23.09
N ALA A 322 19.32 -24.45 -24.05
CA ALA A 322 19.30 -23.87 -25.39
C ALA A 322 18.08 -24.33 -26.21
N ASP A 323 17.76 -25.63 -26.16
CA ASP A 323 16.76 -26.25 -27.04
C ASP A 323 15.37 -25.65 -26.88
N MET A 324 15.01 -25.15 -25.69
CA MET A 324 13.68 -24.62 -25.44
C MET A 324 13.36 -23.33 -26.21
N PHE A 325 14.39 -22.62 -26.69
CA PHE A 325 14.29 -21.38 -27.46
C PHE A 325 14.47 -21.58 -28.98
N GLU A 326 14.74 -22.82 -29.41
CA GLU A 326 15.07 -23.15 -30.80
C GLU A 326 13.92 -23.86 -31.51
N ASN A 327 13.91 -23.80 -32.85
CA ASN A 327 12.87 -24.42 -33.67
C ASN A 327 12.79 -25.96 -33.54
N HIS A 328 13.86 -26.61 -33.09
CA HIS A 328 13.89 -28.06 -32.83
C HIS A 328 13.43 -28.44 -31.42
N THR A 329 12.95 -27.49 -30.62
CA THR A 329 12.39 -27.75 -29.30
C THR A 329 11.32 -28.85 -29.35
N ASN A 330 11.31 -29.71 -28.34
CA ASN A 330 10.34 -30.78 -28.22
C ASN A 330 9.37 -30.55 -27.07
N LEU A 331 8.39 -29.68 -27.31
CA LEU A 331 7.26 -29.40 -26.42
C LEU A 331 5.99 -30.17 -26.84
N SER A 332 6.14 -31.35 -27.45
CA SER A 332 5.03 -32.20 -27.91
C SER A 332 4.13 -32.75 -26.78
N GLY A 333 4.56 -32.61 -25.52
CA GLY A 333 3.72 -32.88 -24.35
C GLY A 333 2.70 -31.77 -24.08
N ILE A 334 2.84 -30.59 -24.72
CA ILE A 334 1.92 -29.47 -24.55
C ILE A 334 0.75 -29.53 -25.53
N THR A 335 0.95 -29.92 -26.78
CA THR A 335 -0.11 -29.99 -27.81
C THR A 335 0.15 -31.09 -28.84
N ASP A 336 -0.91 -31.57 -29.49
CA ASP A 336 -0.83 -32.44 -30.68
C ASP A 336 -0.76 -31.65 -31.99
N GLY A 337 -0.97 -30.33 -31.95
CA GLY A 337 -0.95 -29.42 -33.09
C GLY A 337 0.44 -28.83 -33.40
N GLN A 338 0.48 -27.56 -33.80
CA GLN A 338 1.73 -26.86 -34.09
C GLN A 338 2.64 -26.80 -32.86
N LYS A 339 3.88 -27.27 -33.01
CA LYS A 339 4.84 -27.38 -31.90
C LYS A 339 5.22 -25.97 -31.42
N PRO A 340 4.92 -25.61 -30.15
CA PRO A 340 5.26 -24.29 -29.64
C PRO A 340 6.75 -24.18 -29.37
N VAL A 341 7.29 -22.97 -29.45
CA VAL A 341 8.62 -22.58 -28.97
C VAL A 341 8.45 -21.60 -27.82
N VAL A 342 9.33 -21.65 -26.81
CA VAL A 342 9.30 -20.64 -25.76
C VAL A 342 9.86 -19.35 -26.32
N SER A 343 9.00 -18.35 -26.48
CA SER A 343 9.41 -17.02 -26.96
C SER A 343 10.21 -16.29 -25.89
N GLU A 344 9.70 -16.22 -24.66
CA GLU A 344 10.30 -15.45 -23.59
C GLU A 344 10.08 -16.08 -22.21
N VAL A 345 11.05 -15.89 -21.31
CA VAL A 345 10.91 -16.18 -19.88
C VAL A 345 11.14 -14.89 -19.11
N ILE A 346 10.08 -14.34 -18.54
CA ILE A 346 10.14 -13.09 -17.75
C ILE A 346 10.00 -13.41 -16.27
N HIS A 347 10.91 -12.87 -15.47
CA HIS A 347 10.86 -12.94 -14.01
C HIS A 347 10.83 -11.53 -13.41
N GLN A 348 9.79 -11.21 -12.64
CA GLN A 348 9.72 -9.96 -11.88
C GLN A 348 9.65 -10.23 -10.38
N ALA A 349 10.37 -9.41 -9.62
CA ALA A 349 10.40 -9.48 -8.18
C ALA A 349 10.43 -8.09 -7.55
N THR A 350 9.67 -7.93 -6.47
CA THR A 350 9.59 -6.68 -5.70
C THR A 350 9.80 -6.93 -4.20
N LEU A 351 10.60 -6.06 -3.57
CA LEU A 351 10.89 -6.04 -2.13
C LEU A 351 10.83 -4.62 -1.58
N ASP A 352 10.22 -4.49 -0.41
CA ASP A 352 10.07 -3.25 0.34
C ASP A 352 10.61 -3.46 1.76
N VAL A 353 11.61 -2.66 2.15
CA VAL A 353 12.27 -2.71 3.46
C VAL A 353 12.18 -1.35 4.14
N ASP A 354 11.34 -1.27 5.17
CA ASP A 354 11.08 -0.09 5.99
C ASP A 354 11.23 -0.40 7.49
N GLU A 355 11.07 0.62 8.35
CA GLU A 355 11.20 0.46 9.81
C GLU A 355 10.10 -0.40 10.40
N THR A 356 8.92 -0.34 9.79
CA THR A 356 7.68 -0.72 10.46
C THR A 356 7.44 -2.19 10.41
N GLY A 357 7.55 -2.80 9.23
CA GLY A 357 6.74 -3.97 8.85
C GLY A 357 5.89 -4.47 10.02
N ALA A 358 4.69 -3.91 10.25
CA ALA A 358 3.71 -4.06 11.36
C ALA A 358 4.17 -4.39 12.81
N THR A 359 3.82 -3.49 13.72
CA THR A 359 3.99 -3.57 15.18
C THR A 359 3.09 -4.58 15.88
N ALA A 360 3.66 -5.41 16.77
CA ALA A 360 2.94 -5.97 17.92
C ALA A 360 3.81 -5.91 19.18
N ALA A 361 3.20 -5.39 20.24
CA ALA A 361 3.44 -5.59 21.68
C ALA A 361 4.78 -5.16 22.30
N THR A 362 4.64 -4.12 23.13
CA THR A 362 5.38 -3.73 24.34
C THR A 362 6.22 -4.79 25.05
N GLY A 363 7.45 -4.40 25.42
CA GLY A 363 8.23 -4.99 26.50
C GLY A 363 9.38 -4.06 26.91
N VAL A 364 9.18 -3.22 27.91
CA VAL A 364 10.29 -2.48 28.55
C VAL A 364 11.03 -3.44 29.46
N GLY A 365 12.22 -3.86 29.02
CA GLY A 365 13.22 -4.52 29.87
C GLY A 365 14.40 -3.59 30.08
N ILE A 366 14.48 -2.93 31.24
CA ILE A 366 15.70 -2.23 31.66
C ILE A 366 16.69 -3.27 32.18
N SER A 367 17.87 -3.34 31.56
CA SER A 367 19.00 -4.12 32.08
C SER A 367 20.29 -3.28 32.01
N LEU A 368 20.86 -2.97 33.17
CA LEU A 368 22.19 -2.37 33.40
C LEU A 368 23.15 -3.54 33.73
N PHE A 369 24.36 -3.75 33.17
CA PHE A 369 25.51 -2.85 32.93
C PHE A 369 26.44 -3.31 31.77
N SER A 370 27.21 -2.33 31.26
CA SER A 370 28.52 -2.23 30.56
C SER A 370 29.10 -3.31 29.62
N LEU A 371 29.31 -2.93 28.34
CA LEU A 371 30.58 -2.76 27.60
C LEU A 371 30.22 -2.46 26.14
N ILE A 372 31.04 -1.69 25.42
CA ILE A 372 30.78 -1.18 24.05
C ILE A 372 30.18 -2.30 23.17
N ALA A 373 28.87 -2.21 22.85
CA ALA A 373 28.23 -3.16 21.95
C ALA A 373 28.83 -2.93 20.54
N PRO A 374 29.38 -3.97 19.90
CA PRO A 374 29.94 -3.84 18.56
C PRO A 374 28.87 -3.34 17.59
N GLU A 375 29.29 -2.52 16.64
CA GLU A 375 28.41 -1.98 15.60
C GLU A 375 28.54 -2.81 14.33
N LEU A 376 27.40 -3.21 13.78
CA LEU A 376 27.29 -3.83 12.47
C LEU A 376 26.51 -2.89 11.55
N LYS A 377 27.24 -2.18 10.69
CA LYS A 377 26.72 -1.13 9.82
C LYS A 377 26.75 -1.56 8.36
N PHE A 378 25.58 -1.69 7.75
CA PHE A 378 25.38 -2.08 6.35
C PHE A 378 25.44 -0.86 5.43
N ASN A 379 26.60 -0.20 5.38
CA ASN A 379 26.82 1.02 4.61
C ASN A 379 27.63 0.82 3.32
N ARG A 380 27.65 -0.39 2.79
CA ARG A 380 28.34 -0.79 1.55
C ARG A 380 27.64 -2.01 0.95
N PRO A 381 27.90 -2.43 -0.30
CA PRO A 381 27.18 -3.52 -0.93
C PRO A 381 27.15 -4.78 -0.07
N PHE A 382 25.97 -5.38 0.08
CA PHE A 382 25.68 -6.52 0.95
C PHE A 382 24.64 -7.41 0.29
N ILE A 383 24.62 -8.70 0.60
CA ILE A 383 23.59 -9.63 0.10
C ILE A 383 22.46 -9.77 1.12
N VAL A 384 21.22 -9.85 0.65
CA VAL A 384 20.03 -10.16 1.45
C VAL A 384 19.57 -11.58 1.12
N MET A 385 18.96 -12.29 2.06
CA MET A 385 18.27 -13.56 1.79
C MET A 385 17.02 -13.60 2.63
N ILE A 386 15.88 -13.95 2.04
CA ILE A 386 14.65 -14.19 2.80
C ILE A 386 14.51 -15.70 2.90
N THR A 387 14.58 -16.24 4.11
CA THR A 387 14.57 -17.70 4.28
C THR A 387 13.50 -18.09 5.27
N GLU A 388 12.85 -19.23 5.06
CA GLU A 388 11.97 -19.79 6.08
C GLU A 388 12.83 -20.41 7.19
N PHE A 389 12.66 -19.89 8.39
CA PHE A 389 13.43 -20.24 9.58
C PHE A 389 12.48 -20.74 10.68
N THR A 390 12.51 -22.04 10.94
CA THR A 390 11.85 -22.66 12.08
C THR A 390 12.86 -22.87 13.20
N MET A 391 12.76 -22.06 14.27
CA MET A 391 13.46 -22.37 15.52
C MET A 391 12.88 -23.66 16.12
N LEU A 392 13.75 -24.61 16.44
CA LEU A 392 13.46 -25.68 17.39
C LEU A 392 13.34 -25.06 18.80
N SER A 393 12.21 -24.41 19.10
CA SER A 393 11.92 -23.96 20.47
C SER A 393 11.46 -25.15 21.33
N ALA A 394 12.11 -25.35 22.47
CA ALA A 394 11.86 -26.39 23.47
C ALA A 394 10.38 -26.45 23.96
N PRO A 395 9.89 -27.60 24.44
CA PRO A 395 8.47 -27.84 24.66
C PRO A 395 7.99 -27.21 25.96
N VAL A 396 7.09 -26.22 25.86
CA VAL A 396 6.25 -25.82 27.00
C VAL A 396 4.95 -26.62 26.91
N VAL A 397 4.93 -27.71 27.68
CA VAL A 397 3.73 -28.48 28.00
C VAL A 397 2.85 -27.59 28.88
N LEU A 398 1.67 -27.20 28.40
CA LEU A 398 0.57 -26.91 29.31
C LEU A 398 -0.72 -27.50 28.73
N TRP A 399 -1.12 -28.60 29.36
CA TRP A 399 -2.47 -29.14 29.35
C TRP A 399 -3.47 -28.06 29.78
N ILE A 400 -4.64 -28.00 29.14
CA ILE A 400 -5.94 -28.12 29.81
C ILE A 400 -6.98 -28.54 28.75
N LEU A 401 -7.46 -29.76 28.94
CA LEU A 401 -8.71 -30.31 28.42
C LEU A 401 -9.89 -29.71 29.20
N SER A 402 -10.95 -29.31 28.52
CA SER A 402 -12.31 -29.75 28.88
C SER A 402 -13.30 -29.47 27.75
N ALA A 403 -13.93 -30.56 27.32
CA ALA A 403 -14.97 -30.66 26.31
C ALA A 403 -16.39 -30.49 26.88
N LEU A 404 -17.36 -30.56 25.96
CA LEU A 404 -18.80 -30.91 26.06
C LEU A 404 -19.77 -29.73 25.83
N VAL A 405 -20.46 -29.66 24.67
CA VAL A 405 -21.69 -30.41 24.21
C VAL A 405 -22.95 -29.82 24.85
N CYS A 406 -24.11 -29.58 24.24
CA CYS A 406 -24.69 -29.56 22.88
C CYS A 406 -26.16 -29.05 23.04
N VAL A 407 -26.84 -28.82 21.90
CA VAL A 407 -28.33 -28.78 21.71
C VAL A 407 -29.03 -27.50 22.22
N GLY A 408 -29.93 -26.82 21.49
CA GLY A 408 -30.54 -27.03 20.18
C GLY A 408 -31.93 -26.38 20.12
N ARG A 409 -32.20 -25.72 18.98
CA ARG A 409 -33.49 -25.41 18.30
C ARG A 409 -34.60 -24.59 18.99
N SER A 410 -35.09 -23.59 18.24
CA SER A 410 -36.46 -23.43 17.65
C SER A 410 -36.76 -21.92 17.47
N HIS A 411 -37.57 -21.37 16.57
CA HIS A 411 -38.38 -21.79 15.41
C HIS A 411 -38.74 -20.51 14.63
N HIS A 412 -39.06 -20.65 13.34
CA HIS A 412 -39.60 -19.61 12.46
C HIS A 412 -40.96 -19.06 12.95
N HIS A 413 -41.17 -17.74 12.78
CA HIS A 413 -42.49 -17.18 12.50
C HIS A 413 -42.37 -16.11 11.40
N ILE A 414 -43.13 -16.33 10.32
CA ILE A 414 -43.45 -15.34 9.27
C ILE A 414 -44.76 -14.66 9.69
N GLY A 415 -44.78 -13.33 9.65
CA GLY A 415 -45.98 -12.52 9.80
C GLY A 415 -45.87 -11.29 8.90
N HIS A 416 -46.80 -11.17 7.95
CA HIS A 416 -46.98 -10.05 7.03
C HIS A 416 -47.32 -8.75 7.78
N GLY A 417 -46.79 -7.63 7.28
CA GLY A 417 -47.23 -6.28 7.58
C GLY A 417 -46.65 -5.30 6.57
N GLU A 418 -47.41 -4.97 5.53
CA GLU A 418 -47.04 -4.05 4.46
C GLU A 418 -47.67 -2.66 4.72
N LYS A 419 -46.94 -1.61 4.31
CA LYS A 419 -47.36 -0.19 4.16
C LYS A 419 -47.34 0.71 5.42
N ALA A 420 -46.13 1.03 5.87
CA ALA A 420 -45.82 2.29 6.58
C ALA A 420 -44.38 2.82 6.32
N GLN A 421 -43.60 2.21 5.43
CA GLN A 421 -42.16 2.49 5.30
C GLN A 421 -41.78 3.55 4.24
N ASP A 422 -42.66 3.89 3.28
CA ASP A 422 -42.26 4.79 2.19
C ASP A 422 -42.15 6.27 2.62
N THR A 423 -43.04 6.78 3.48
CA THR A 423 -43.01 8.20 3.89
C THR A 423 -41.90 8.54 4.88
N ALA A 424 -41.51 7.60 5.76
CA ALA A 424 -40.43 7.82 6.74
C ALA A 424 -39.04 7.72 6.10
N ALA A 425 -38.88 6.86 5.09
CA ALA A 425 -37.65 6.78 4.31
C ALA A 425 -37.42 8.06 3.49
N ASP A 426 -38.48 8.61 2.90
CA ASP A 426 -38.42 9.86 2.14
C ASP A 426 -38.07 11.08 3.02
N ASP A 427 -38.62 11.19 4.23
CA ASP A 427 -38.28 12.28 5.18
C ASP A 427 -36.83 12.17 5.69
N ALA A 428 -36.37 10.96 6.01
CA ALA A 428 -34.98 10.72 6.43
C ALA A 428 -33.99 11.03 5.31
N ASN A 429 -34.28 10.64 4.07
CA ASN A 429 -33.46 10.98 2.90
C ASN A 429 -33.41 12.48 2.63
N ASN A 430 -34.54 13.19 2.83
CA ASN A 430 -34.60 14.63 2.71
C ASN A 430 -33.70 15.35 3.74
N LYS A 431 -33.72 14.90 4.99
CA LYS A 431 -32.88 15.46 6.07
C LYS A 431 -31.38 15.23 5.84
N ILE A 432 -30.99 14.05 5.36
CA ILE A 432 -29.59 13.78 4.98
C ILE A 432 -29.12 14.75 3.89
N SER A 433 -29.96 15.00 2.88
CA SER A 433 -29.68 15.95 1.80
C SER A 433 -29.51 17.39 2.31
N LEU A 434 -30.31 17.82 3.29
CA LEU A 434 -30.16 19.12 3.93
C LEU A 434 -28.82 19.25 4.67
N VAL A 435 -28.40 18.22 5.40
CA VAL A 435 -27.08 18.20 6.07
C VAL A 435 -25.94 18.20 5.06
N THR A 436 -26.03 17.42 3.99
CA THR A 436 -25.06 17.45 2.88
C THR A 436 -24.95 18.84 2.25
N SER A 437 -26.09 19.51 2.04
CA SER A 437 -26.13 20.87 1.48
C SER A 437 -25.51 21.90 2.42
N ALA A 438 -25.81 21.81 3.72
CA ALA A 438 -25.20 22.64 4.75
C ALA A 438 -23.67 22.44 4.82
N ASN A 439 -23.19 21.20 4.77
CA ASN A 439 -21.76 20.88 4.73
C ASN A 439 -21.07 21.46 3.48
N LYS A 440 -21.72 21.40 2.31
CA LYS A 440 -21.20 22.03 1.08
C LYS A 440 -21.08 23.55 1.25
N GLU A 441 -22.09 24.23 1.79
CA GLU A 441 -22.02 25.68 2.03
C GLU A 441 -20.95 26.04 3.08
N PHE A 442 -20.87 25.26 4.15
CA PHE A 442 -19.83 25.40 5.19
C PHE A 442 -18.42 25.32 4.58
N ALA A 443 -18.17 24.39 3.65
CA ALA A 443 -16.89 24.27 2.95
C ALA A 443 -16.44 25.58 2.32
N PHE A 444 -17.31 26.25 1.54
CA PHE A 444 -16.97 27.50 0.88
C PHE A 444 -16.82 28.67 1.84
N ARG A 445 -17.66 28.74 2.89
CA ARG A 445 -17.51 29.76 3.93
C ARG A 445 -16.18 29.64 4.66
N LEU A 446 -15.82 28.41 5.06
CA LEU A 446 -14.56 28.13 5.73
C LEU A 446 -13.36 28.41 4.80
N TYR A 447 -13.42 27.99 3.53
CA TYR A 447 -12.39 28.29 2.55
C TYR A 447 -12.14 29.80 2.43
N ARG A 448 -13.19 30.61 2.27
CA ARG A 448 -13.06 32.07 2.13
C ARG A 448 -12.42 32.71 3.37
N LYS A 449 -12.71 32.20 4.56
CA LYS A 449 -12.07 32.66 5.79
C LYS A 449 -10.60 32.28 5.85
N LEU A 450 -10.26 31.03 5.55
CA LEU A 450 -8.86 30.58 5.49
C LEU A 450 -8.06 31.30 4.41
N ALA A 451 -8.67 31.61 3.26
CA ALA A 451 -8.04 32.35 2.17
C ALA A 451 -7.86 33.85 2.48
N GLY A 452 -8.74 34.44 3.29
CA GLY A 452 -8.62 35.81 3.77
C GLY A 452 -7.64 35.98 4.94
N ASP A 453 -7.21 34.88 5.56
CA ASP A 453 -6.28 34.91 6.69
C ASP A 453 -4.86 35.32 6.23
N ALA A 454 -4.26 36.26 6.96
CA ALA A 454 -2.91 36.74 6.69
C ALA A 454 -1.85 35.62 6.74
N PHE A 455 -2.02 34.61 7.60
CA PHE A 455 -1.11 33.47 7.73
C PHE A 455 -1.13 32.54 6.51
N SER A 456 -2.17 32.63 5.67
CA SER A 456 -2.36 31.83 4.46
C SER A 456 -1.86 32.52 3.18
N GLN A 457 -1.42 33.78 3.25
CA GLN A 457 -0.90 34.49 2.08
C GLN A 457 0.34 33.79 1.52
N GLY A 458 0.32 33.50 0.21
CA GLY A 458 1.41 32.82 -0.49
C GLY A 458 1.59 31.32 -0.15
N LYS A 459 0.73 30.75 0.69
CA LYS A 459 0.79 29.33 1.08
C LYS A 459 -0.30 28.50 0.40
N ASN A 460 -0.08 27.19 0.37
CA ASN A 460 -1.13 26.25 0.00
C ASN A 460 -2.23 26.28 1.07
N ILE A 461 -3.49 26.20 0.63
CA ILE A 461 -4.65 26.05 1.50
C ILE A 461 -5.25 24.69 1.20
N PHE A 462 -5.43 23.84 2.21
CA PHE A 462 -5.99 22.52 1.98
C PHE A 462 -6.61 21.98 3.25
N PHE A 463 -7.89 21.63 3.24
CA PHE A 463 -8.57 21.13 4.44
C PHE A 463 -9.71 20.19 4.05
N SER A 464 -10.26 19.49 5.04
CA SER A 464 -11.47 18.68 4.89
C SER A 464 -12.66 19.35 5.55
N PRO A 465 -13.58 19.94 4.77
CA PRO A 465 -14.80 20.53 5.31
C PRO A 465 -15.64 19.53 6.10
N LEU A 466 -15.77 18.30 5.59
CA LEU A 466 -16.54 17.26 6.24
C LEU A 466 -15.96 16.91 7.62
N SER A 467 -14.64 16.75 7.72
CA SER A 467 -13.98 16.39 8.98
C SER A 467 -14.10 17.51 10.04
N VAL A 468 -13.96 18.77 9.65
CA VAL A 468 -14.18 19.92 10.55
C VAL A 468 -15.65 20.00 10.98
N SER A 469 -16.58 19.83 10.04
CA SER A 469 -18.01 19.83 10.34
C SER A 469 -18.39 18.70 11.29
N THR A 470 -17.83 17.50 11.12
CA THR A 470 -18.00 16.39 12.07
C THR A 470 -17.56 16.78 13.47
N ALA A 471 -16.38 17.38 13.63
CA ALA A 471 -15.87 17.77 14.95
C ALA A 471 -16.78 18.77 15.66
N LEU A 472 -17.28 19.77 14.92
CA LEU A 472 -18.16 20.80 15.46
C LEU A 472 -19.59 20.29 15.72
N ALA A 473 -20.10 19.41 14.86
CA ALA A 473 -21.40 18.75 15.06
C ALA A 473 -21.36 17.73 16.23
N ALA A 474 -20.20 17.11 16.44
CA ALA A 474 -19.96 16.24 17.58
C ALA A 474 -19.92 17.06 18.89
N LEU A 475 -19.25 18.22 18.87
CA LEU A 475 -19.27 19.18 19.97
C LEU A 475 -20.68 19.69 20.30
N SER A 476 -21.50 19.93 19.28
CA SER A 476 -22.86 20.47 19.47
C SER A 476 -23.78 19.54 20.27
N VAL A 477 -23.49 18.23 20.31
CA VAL A 477 -24.24 17.29 21.17
C VAL A 477 -24.14 17.68 22.66
N GLY A 478 -23.00 18.23 23.07
CA GLY A 478 -22.74 18.65 24.44
C GLY A 478 -22.98 20.14 24.71
N ALA A 479 -23.27 20.92 23.67
CA ALA A 479 -23.54 22.35 23.78
C ALA A 479 -25.03 22.63 24.06
N GLN A 480 -25.31 23.71 24.77
CA GLN A 480 -26.67 24.16 25.09
C GLN A 480 -26.82 25.66 24.77
N GLY A 481 -28.04 26.18 24.93
CA GLY A 481 -28.34 27.60 24.81
C GLY A 481 -27.86 28.24 23.51
N GLU A 482 -27.27 29.43 23.61
CA GLU A 482 -26.74 30.17 22.45
C GLU A 482 -25.48 29.50 21.86
N THR A 483 -24.69 28.78 22.67
CA THR A 483 -23.51 28.06 22.18
C THR A 483 -23.90 26.99 21.15
N HIS A 484 -24.97 26.21 21.46
CA HIS A 484 -25.56 25.25 20.51
C HIS A 484 -26.07 25.93 19.24
N GLN A 485 -26.81 27.03 19.39
CA GLN A 485 -27.38 27.76 18.26
C GLN A 485 -26.31 28.36 17.36
N GLN A 486 -25.22 28.88 17.92
CA GLN A 486 -24.07 29.37 17.16
C GLN A 486 -23.39 28.26 16.36
N LEU A 487 -23.18 27.08 16.95
CA LEU A 487 -22.64 25.92 16.24
C LEU A 487 -23.56 25.51 15.07
N PHE A 488 -24.87 25.41 15.29
CA PHE A 488 -25.84 25.06 14.25
C PHE A 488 -25.89 26.10 13.12
N ARG A 489 -25.96 27.39 13.45
CA ARG A 489 -25.94 28.47 12.45
C ARG A 489 -24.59 28.54 11.72
N GLY A 490 -23.50 28.31 12.43
CA GLY A 490 -22.14 28.27 11.89
C GLY A 490 -21.97 27.19 10.83
N LEU A 491 -22.45 25.98 11.12
CA LEU A 491 -22.43 24.82 10.22
C LEU A 491 -23.52 24.85 9.13
N GLY A 492 -24.50 25.77 9.24
CA GLY A 492 -25.61 25.87 8.29
C GLY A 492 -26.78 24.92 8.55
N PHE A 493 -26.87 24.36 9.76
CA PHE A 493 -27.98 23.49 10.21
C PHE A 493 -29.20 24.27 10.72
N ASN A 494 -29.19 25.60 10.60
CA ASN A 494 -30.19 26.52 11.19
C ASN A 494 -31.55 26.57 10.49
N GLY A 495 -31.77 25.78 9.43
CA GLY A 495 -33.11 25.62 8.88
C GLY A 495 -34.06 25.07 9.95
N SER A 496 -35.31 25.53 9.99
CA SER A 496 -36.36 25.09 10.94
C SER A 496 -36.73 23.60 10.87
N GLN A 497 -35.94 22.79 10.16
CA GLN A 497 -36.20 21.41 9.77
C GLN A 497 -35.17 20.41 10.32
N LEU A 498 -34.04 20.86 10.87
CA LEU A 498 -32.98 19.96 11.37
C LEU A 498 -32.86 20.03 12.91
N ALA A 499 -33.24 18.94 13.58
CA ALA A 499 -32.90 18.72 14.98
C ALA A 499 -31.52 18.05 15.12
N GLN A 500 -30.93 18.09 16.32
CA GLN A 500 -29.67 17.40 16.61
C GLN A 500 -29.72 15.91 16.27
N THR A 501 -30.85 15.24 16.49
CA THR A 501 -31.04 13.83 16.12
C THR A 501 -30.94 13.58 14.62
N ASP A 502 -31.44 14.51 13.80
CA ASP A 502 -31.37 14.42 12.34
C ASP A 502 -29.92 14.58 11.86
N VAL A 503 -29.20 15.53 12.44
CA VAL A 503 -27.76 15.73 12.20
C VAL A 503 -26.96 14.49 12.60
N ASN A 504 -27.21 13.97 13.80
CA ASN A 504 -26.56 12.76 14.33
C ASN A 504 -26.81 11.52 13.45
N GLN A 505 -28.01 11.41 12.87
CA GLN A 505 -28.35 10.33 11.94
C GLN A 505 -27.65 10.52 10.60
N ALA A 506 -27.60 11.74 10.06
CA ALA A 506 -26.93 12.02 8.79
C ALA A 506 -25.44 11.68 8.84
N PHE A 507 -24.73 12.12 9.89
CA PHE A 507 -23.31 11.77 10.07
C PHE A 507 -23.10 10.27 10.25
N ARG A 508 -23.97 9.58 11.00
CA ARG A 508 -23.90 8.11 11.11
C ARG A 508 -23.98 7.44 9.74
N THR A 509 -24.86 7.91 8.86
CA THR A 509 -24.98 7.40 7.49
C THR A 509 -23.75 7.71 6.65
N PHE A 510 -23.16 8.91 6.79
CA PHE A 510 -21.92 9.26 6.08
C PHE A 510 -20.77 8.31 6.46
N PHE A 511 -20.63 7.98 7.74
CA PHE A 511 -19.57 7.08 8.21
C PHE A 511 -19.84 5.60 7.90
N ALA A 512 -21.10 5.16 7.84
CA ALA A 512 -21.45 3.80 7.46
C ALA A 512 -21.02 3.45 6.02
N ASN A 513 -20.96 4.44 5.13
CA ASN A 513 -20.63 4.26 3.72
C ASN A 513 -19.20 4.70 3.35
N THR A 514 -18.35 5.01 4.33
CA THR A 514 -16.99 5.52 4.08
C THR A 514 -16.04 4.40 3.63
N SER A 515 -15.23 4.66 2.60
CA SER A 515 -14.20 3.72 2.10
C SER A 515 -13.08 3.47 3.14
N GLN A 516 -12.53 2.26 3.14
CA GLN A 516 -11.36 1.90 3.97
C GLN A 516 -10.05 2.62 3.58
N ASP A 517 -10.03 3.29 2.42
CA ASP A 517 -8.85 4.03 1.94
C ASP A 517 -8.64 5.40 2.63
N ILE A 518 -9.63 5.89 3.38
CA ILE A 518 -9.55 7.15 4.13
C ILE A 518 -9.17 6.84 5.57
N ARG A 519 -8.08 7.46 6.05
CA ARG A 519 -7.74 7.48 7.48
C ARG A 519 -8.16 8.83 8.06
N GLN A 520 -9.37 8.89 8.61
CA GLN A 520 -9.90 10.08 9.26
C GLN A 520 -10.31 9.78 10.70
N GLY A 521 -10.35 10.81 11.52
CA GLY A 521 -10.93 10.72 12.84
C GLY A 521 -11.19 12.08 13.47
N THR A 522 -12.02 12.05 14.50
CA THR A 522 -12.34 13.19 15.35
C THR A 522 -12.14 12.77 16.80
N ALA A 523 -11.46 13.60 17.58
CA ALA A 523 -11.27 13.37 19.00
C ALA A 523 -11.50 14.64 19.81
N ILE A 524 -12.04 14.46 21.00
CA ILE A 524 -12.28 15.53 21.98
C ILE A 524 -11.49 15.20 23.23
N PHE A 525 -10.51 16.03 23.56
CA PHE A 525 -9.73 15.91 24.79
C PHE A 525 -10.22 16.94 25.79
N VAL A 526 -10.56 16.50 26.99
CA VAL A 526 -11.08 17.34 28.07
C VAL A 526 -10.12 17.25 29.26
N GLY A 527 -9.90 18.35 29.96
CA GLY A 527 -9.08 18.40 31.16
C GLY A 527 -9.53 17.35 32.18
N SER A 528 -8.59 16.64 32.81
CA SER A 528 -8.87 15.55 33.78
C SER A 528 -9.67 16.00 35.01
N ILE A 529 -9.71 17.31 35.28
CA ILE A 529 -10.56 17.90 36.31
C ILE A 529 -12.04 17.86 35.96
N PHE A 530 -12.37 17.68 34.66
CA PHE A 530 -13.72 17.58 34.19
C PHE A 530 -14.13 16.12 33.98
N LYS A 531 -15.39 15.81 34.29
CA LYS A 531 -15.97 14.47 34.09
C LYS A 531 -17.00 14.48 32.96
N PRO A 532 -16.61 14.05 31.74
CA PRO A 532 -17.55 13.95 30.63
C PRO A 532 -18.70 12.99 30.94
N LYS A 533 -19.93 13.41 30.63
CA LYS A 533 -21.13 12.60 30.77
C LYS A 533 -21.07 11.37 29.85
N PRO A 534 -21.41 10.16 30.34
CA PRO A 534 -21.41 8.95 29.52
C PRO A 534 -22.28 9.08 28.26
N GLU A 535 -23.43 9.74 28.37
CA GLU A 535 -24.37 9.93 27.26
C GLU A 535 -23.75 10.75 26.12
N PHE A 536 -22.91 11.74 26.47
CA PHE A 536 -22.17 12.53 25.49
C PHE A 536 -21.11 11.66 24.79
N LEU A 537 -20.30 10.90 25.54
CA LEU A 537 -19.28 10.01 24.98
C LEU A 537 -19.88 8.92 24.08
N ASP A 538 -21.04 8.38 24.44
CA ASP A 538 -21.76 7.39 23.65
C ASP A 538 -22.29 8.00 22.35
N ALA A 539 -22.85 9.21 22.40
CA ALA A 539 -23.31 9.90 21.20
C ALA A 539 -22.15 10.20 20.22
N LEU A 540 -20.98 10.62 20.73
CA LEU A 540 -19.76 10.81 19.91
C LEU A 540 -19.38 9.54 19.16
N LYS A 541 -19.27 8.41 19.87
CA LYS A 541 -18.88 7.13 19.29
C LYS A 541 -19.88 6.63 18.26
N GLN A 542 -21.17 6.68 18.58
CA GLN A 542 -22.18 6.03 17.76
C GLN A 542 -22.58 6.84 16.52
N SER A 543 -22.58 8.18 16.60
CA SER A 543 -23.06 9.03 15.50
C SER A 543 -21.95 9.69 14.68
N PHE A 544 -20.78 9.93 15.27
CA PHE A 544 -19.68 10.66 14.62
C PHE A 544 -18.42 9.83 14.49
N SER A 545 -18.41 8.58 14.98
CA SER A 545 -17.21 7.75 15.12
C SER A 545 -16.07 8.52 15.82
N ALA A 546 -16.43 9.42 16.73
CA ALA A 546 -15.52 10.28 17.45
C ALA A 546 -15.20 9.71 18.84
N GLU A 547 -14.00 10.02 19.34
CA GLU A 547 -13.52 9.53 20.63
C GLU A 547 -13.36 10.69 21.62
N GLY A 548 -13.76 10.46 22.87
CA GLY A 548 -13.56 11.42 23.96
C GLY A 548 -12.52 10.90 24.95
N PHE A 549 -11.61 11.76 25.37
CA PHE A 549 -10.52 11.43 26.29
C PHE A 549 -10.41 12.47 27.41
N SER A 550 -9.97 12.02 28.59
CA SER A 550 -9.59 12.89 29.70
C SER A 550 -8.07 12.97 29.79
N VAL A 551 -7.53 14.19 29.82
CA VAL A 551 -6.08 14.45 29.78
C VAL A 551 -5.71 15.54 30.78
N ASP A 552 -4.55 15.42 31.42
CA ASP A 552 -4.04 16.44 32.35
C ASP A 552 -3.24 17.51 31.59
N PHE A 553 -3.92 18.56 31.13
CA PHE A 553 -3.28 19.64 30.35
C PHE A 553 -2.22 20.44 31.13
N THR A 554 -2.17 20.34 32.46
CA THR A 554 -1.06 20.93 33.23
C THR A 554 0.29 20.28 32.90
N LYS A 555 0.26 19.03 32.41
CA LYS A 555 1.42 18.32 31.88
C LYS A 555 1.51 18.45 30.37
N THR A 556 1.73 19.68 29.90
CA THR A 556 1.65 20.05 28.48
C THR A 556 2.41 19.12 27.53
N THR A 557 3.63 18.69 27.87
CA THR A 557 4.42 17.77 27.04
C THR A 557 3.81 16.36 26.97
N GLU A 558 3.46 15.77 28.12
CA GLU A 558 2.86 14.43 28.18
C GLU A 558 1.51 14.39 27.45
N SER A 559 0.74 15.46 27.60
CA SER A 559 -0.56 15.66 26.94
C SER A 559 -0.41 15.83 25.43
N ALA A 560 0.55 16.63 24.97
CA ALA A 560 0.84 16.78 23.54
C ALA A 560 1.32 15.46 22.93
N ASP A 561 2.19 14.72 23.63
CA ASP A 561 2.66 13.40 23.19
C ASP A 561 1.52 12.37 23.12
N THR A 562 0.60 12.40 24.09
CA THR A 562 -0.60 11.54 24.09
C THR A 562 -1.49 11.82 22.88
N ILE A 563 -1.76 13.09 22.58
CA ILE A 563 -2.56 13.49 21.43
C ILE A 563 -1.85 13.10 20.13
N ASN A 564 -0.55 13.37 20.01
CA ASN A 564 0.25 13.01 18.83
C ASN A 564 0.31 11.49 18.62
N GLN A 565 0.50 10.71 19.68
CA GLN A 565 0.53 9.25 19.60
C GLN A 565 -0.82 8.70 19.15
N TYR A 566 -1.93 9.20 19.70
CA TYR A 566 -3.28 8.82 19.28
C TYR A 566 -3.49 9.03 17.77
N VAL A 567 -3.13 10.21 17.24
CA VAL A 567 -3.28 10.49 15.81
C VAL A 567 -2.33 9.65 14.96
N SER A 568 -1.09 9.47 15.41
CA SER A 568 -0.10 8.64 14.73
C SER A 568 -0.58 7.20 14.59
N ASP A 569 -1.13 6.61 15.66
CA ASP A 569 -1.65 5.25 15.66
C ASP A 569 -2.83 5.10 14.69
N LYS A 570 -3.76 6.06 14.70
CA LYS A 570 -4.95 6.06 13.83
C LYS A 570 -4.62 6.31 12.36
N THR A 571 -3.51 6.98 12.10
CA THR A 571 -3.05 7.30 10.74
C THR A 571 -1.93 6.38 10.25
N ASN A 572 -1.55 5.36 11.01
CA ASN A 572 -0.41 4.46 10.75
C ASN A 572 0.89 5.23 10.48
N GLY A 573 1.18 6.24 11.29
CA GLY A 573 2.41 7.02 11.19
C GLY A 573 2.44 8.02 10.03
N LYS A 574 1.28 8.36 9.44
CA LYS A 574 1.18 9.41 8.41
C LYS A 574 1.06 10.81 9.01
N ILE A 575 0.50 10.92 10.20
CA ILE A 575 0.42 12.17 10.96
C ILE A 575 1.05 11.94 12.34
N ASN A 576 2.33 12.32 12.49
CA ASN A 576 3.14 11.96 13.67
C ASN A 576 3.34 13.09 14.67
N LYS A 577 3.12 14.32 14.21
CA LYS A 577 3.31 15.54 14.98
C LYS A 577 2.29 16.57 14.50
N LEU A 578 1.19 16.64 15.25
CA LEU A 578 0.06 17.53 15.03
C LEU A 578 0.08 18.68 16.04
N VAL A 579 0.38 18.36 17.30
CA VAL A 579 0.52 19.30 18.41
C VAL A 579 1.99 19.54 18.68
N GLU A 580 2.46 20.78 18.53
CA GLU A 580 3.85 21.13 18.86
C GLU A 580 4.01 21.54 20.33
N SER A 581 3.06 22.31 20.85
CA SER A 581 3.00 22.77 22.23
C SER A 581 1.54 22.98 22.62
N LEU A 582 1.22 22.73 23.89
CA LEU A 582 -0.09 23.03 24.48
C LEU A 582 0.06 24.17 25.48
N ASP A 583 -0.93 25.05 25.53
CA ASP A 583 -1.05 26.05 26.58
C ASP A 583 -1.42 25.35 27.90
N PRO A 584 -0.73 25.61 29.03
CA PRO A 584 -1.11 25.07 30.34
C PRO A 584 -2.56 25.37 30.77
N ASP A 585 -3.16 26.45 30.27
CA ASP A 585 -4.54 26.83 30.55
C ASP A 585 -5.55 26.13 29.61
N THR A 586 -5.08 25.20 28.77
CA THR A 586 -5.95 24.36 27.93
C THR A 586 -6.85 23.51 28.82
N VAL A 587 -8.15 23.59 28.60
CA VAL A 587 -9.17 22.80 29.31
C VAL A 587 -9.95 21.88 28.38
N MET A 588 -9.98 22.18 27.09
CA MET A 588 -10.59 21.35 26.07
C MET A 588 -9.95 21.56 24.70
N TYR A 589 -9.60 20.46 24.05
CA TYR A 589 -8.94 20.44 22.75
C TYR A 589 -9.73 19.57 21.78
N LEU A 590 -10.31 20.20 20.75
CA LEU A 590 -11.05 19.52 19.69
C LEU A 590 -10.14 19.26 18.51
N LEU A 591 -10.12 18.01 18.06
CA LEU A 591 -9.20 17.54 17.04
C LEU A 591 -9.93 16.85 15.90
N SER A 592 -9.58 17.23 14.68
CA SER A 592 -9.95 16.55 13.45
C SER A 592 -8.71 16.28 12.61
N TYR A 593 -8.57 15.07 12.10
CA TYR A 593 -7.47 14.70 11.23
C TYR A 593 -7.97 13.83 10.08
N ILE A 594 -7.32 13.98 8.93
CA ILE A 594 -7.62 13.18 7.76
C ILE A 594 -6.37 13.01 6.88
N TYR A 595 -6.12 11.78 6.48
CA TYR A 595 -5.15 11.40 5.47
C TYR A 595 -5.87 10.65 4.35
N PHE A 596 -5.63 11.08 3.12
CA PHE A 596 -6.15 10.42 1.93
C PHE A 596 -5.06 10.21 0.89
N LYS A 597 -5.04 8.99 0.36
CA LYS A 597 -4.27 8.63 -0.84
C LYS A 597 -5.19 7.84 -1.75
N GLY A 598 -5.80 8.52 -2.71
CA GLY A 598 -6.75 7.94 -3.65
C GLY A 598 -6.04 7.23 -4.81
N LYS A 599 -6.57 6.08 -5.25
CA LYS A 599 -6.12 5.35 -6.44
C LYS A 599 -6.87 5.83 -7.67
N TRP A 600 -6.18 6.35 -8.67
CA TRP A 600 -6.83 6.77 -9.92
C TRP A 600 -7.58 5.61 -10.57
N GLU A 601 -8.74 5.91 -11.17
CA GLU A 601 -9.41 4.96 -12.07
C GLU A 601 -8.56 4.71 -13.32
N THR A 602 -7.91 5.78 -13.83
CA THR A 602 -6.89 5.70 -14.88
C THR A 602 -5.60 6.36 -14.39
N PRO A 603 -4.54 5.59 -14.07
CA PRO A 603 -3.29 6.13 -13.57
C PRO A 603 -2.45 6.80 -14.66
N PHE A 604 -1.55 7.69 -14.24
CA PHE A 604 -0.50 8.24 -15.10
C PHE A 604 0.63 7.21 -15.25
N ASP A 605 1.36 7.25 -16.36
CA ASP A 605 2.56 6.42 -16.54
C ASP A 605 3.76 7.11 -15.86
N PRO A 606 4.42 6.47 -14.88
CA PRO A 606 5.61 7.04 -14.25
C PRO A 606 6.74 7.36 -15.23
N ARG A 607 6.80 6.69 -16.39
CA ARG A 607 7.82 6.94 -17.42
C ARG A 607 7.61 8.27 -18.14
N ASP A 608 6.37 8.75 -18.17
CA ASP A 608 6.00 10.03 -18.79
C ASP A 608 6.10 11.19 -17.79
N THR A 609 6.30 10.90 -16.50
CA THR A 609 6.53 11.92 -15.48
C THR A 609 7.94 12.51 -15.63
N LYS A 610 8.00 13.83 -15.83
CA LYS A 610 9.24 14.56 -16.11
C LYS A 610 9.34 15.81 -15.24
N GLN A 611 10.55 16.32 -15.07
CA GLN A 611 10.72 17.67 -14.50
C GLN A 611 10.10 18.69 -15.45
N ASP A 612 9.29 19.59 -14.90
CA ASP A 612 8.68 20.70 -15.63
C ASP A 612 8.54 21.93 -14.72
N VAL A 613 8.28 23.07 -15.34
CA VAL A 613 8.16 24.35 -14.67
C VAL A 613 6.74 24.54 -14.14
N PHE A 614 6.62 24.88 -12.87
CA PHE A 614 5.42 25.42 -12.26
C PHE A 614 5.60 26.89 -11.91
N ARG A 615 4.74 27.76 -12.44
CA ARG A 615 4.77 29.21 -12.23
C ARG A 615 3.92 29.56 -11.02
N VAL A 616 4.56 29.79 -9.88
CA VAL A 616 3.93 30.15 -8.60
C VAL A 616 3.33 31.55 -8.69
N GLU A 617 4.09 32.49 -9.30
CA GLU A 617 3.69 33.88 -9.55
C GLU A 617 4.32 34.36 -10.87
N GLU A 618 3.98 35.58 -11.34
CA GLU A 618 4.44 36.06 -12.64
C GLU A 618 5.95 35.96 -12.86
N ASN A 619 6.77 36.12 -11.82
CA ASN A 619 8.23 36.07 -11.91
C ASN A 619 8.87 34.95 -11.07
N THR A 620 8.06 34.01 -10.56
CA THR A 620 8.53 32.95 -9.65
C THR A 620 8.17 31.58 -10.21
N GLU A 621 9.20 30.82 -10.56
CA GLU A 621 9.08 29.48 -11.13
C GLU A 621 9.77 28.45 -10.24
N VAL A 622 9.19 27.26 -10.12
CA VAL A 622 9.76 26.12 -9.39
C VAL A 622 9.72 24.87 -10.26
N GLN A 623 10.69 23.99 -10.06
CA GLN A 623 10.76 22.70 -10.73
C GLN A 623 9.88 21.69 -9.99
N VAL A 624 9.01 20.99 -10.71
CA VAL A 624 8.11 19.97 -10.16
C VAL A 624 8.15 18.71 -11.03
N GLN A 625 7.89 17.56 -10.42
CA GLN A 625 7.59 16.35 -11.16
C GLN A 625 6.19 16.49 -11.78
N MET A 626 6.12 16.67 -13.09
CA MET A 626 4.88 16.83 -13.83
C MET A 626 4.49 15.50 -14.45
N MET A 627 3.36 14.96 -14.02
CA MET A 627 2.78 13.75 -14.58
C MET A 627 2.06 14.09 -15.88
N GLU A 628 2.15 13.22 -16.87
CA GLU A 628 1.64 13.43 -18.23
C GLU A 628 0.78 12.23 -18.66
N MET A 629 -0.36 12.48 -19.30
CA MET A 629 -1.13 11.45 -20.01
C MET A 629 -2.00 12.04 -21.11
N GLU A 630 -2.16 11.31 -22.21
CA GLU A 630 -3.14 11.61 -23.28
C GLU A 630 -4.36 10.73 -23.11
N LYS A 631 -5.54 11.32 -22.90
CA LYS A 631 -6.77 10.55 -22.64
C LYS A 631 -8.05 11.34 -22.91
N ASP A 632 -9.11 10.60 -23.20
CA ASP A 632 -10.48 11.08 -23.09
C ASP A 632 -10.83 11.37 -21.63
N VAL A 633 -10.88 12.66 -21.29
CA VAL A 633 -11.14 13.13 -19.94
C VAL A 633 -12.42 13.96 -19.87
N ASN A 634 -13.05 13.93 -18.71
CA ASN A 634 -14.24 14.72 -18.44
C ASN A 634 -13.84 16.14 -18.06
N ILE A 635 -14.21 17.11 -18.90
CA ILE A 635 -13.90 18.53 -18.72
C ILE A 635 -15.16 19.38 -18.79
N TYR A 636 -15.17 20.45 -18.00
CA TYR A 636 -16.10 21.56 -18.13
C TYR A 636 -15.33 22.88 -18.24
N SER A 637 -15.76 23.77 -19.14
CA SER A 637 -15.21 25.12 -19.25
C SER A 637 -16.26 26.12 -18.80
N ASP A 638 -16.09 26.68 -17.61
CA ASP A 638 -17.00 27.66 -17.04
C ASP A 638 -16.61 29.06 -17.50
N LYS A 639 -17.25 29.52 -18.57
CA LYS A 639 -17.03 30.85 -19.15
C LYS A 639 -17.47 31.99 -18.24
N ALA A 640 -18.31 31.76 -17.23
CA ALA A 640 -18.75 32.83 -16.34
C ALA A 640 -17.64 33.25 -15.36
N ILE A 641 -16.72 32.34 -15.03
CA ILE A 641 -15.62 32.56 -14.09
C ILE A 641 -14.25 32.21 -14.70
N ASN A 642 -14.17 32.12 -16.03
CA ASN A 642 -12.97 31.76 -16.81
C ASN A 642 -12.14 30.62 -16.18
N THR A 643 -12.80 29.51 -15.88
CA THR A 643 -12.19 28.37 -15.20
C THR A 643 -12.40 27.09 -15.99
N THR A 644 -11.32 26.36 -16.23
CA THR A 644 -11.38 24.99 -16.78
C THR A 644 -11.35 23.99 -15.64
N VAL A 645 -12.31 23.07 -15.64
CA VAL A 645 -12.49 22.05 -14.60
C VAL A 645 -12.20 20.69 -15.22
N LEU A 646 -11.19 20.01 -14.72
CA LEU A 646 -10.84 18.63 -15.06
C LEU A 646 -11.38 17.70 -13.97
N HIS A 647 -12.08 16.65 -14.36
CA HIS A 647 -12.59 15.62 -13.45
C HIS A 647 -11.82 14.31 -13.63
N LEU A 648 -11.11 13.91 -12.57
CA LEU A 648 -10.33 12.68 -12.48
C LEU A 648 -10.95 11.74 -11.43
N PRO A 649 -11.62 10.66 -11.83
CA PRO A 649 -12.18 9.71 -10.88
C PRO A 649 -11.10 8.82 -10.24
N PHE A 650 -11.32 8.47 -8.97
CA PHE A 650 -10.61 7.39 -8.30
C PHE A 650 -11.37 6.06 -8.47
N ASN A 651 -10.71 4.93 -8.21
CA ASN A 651 -11.29 3.58 -8.25
C ASN A 651 -12.42 3.35 -7.24
N ASN A 652 -12.43 4.12 -6.16
CA ASN A 652 -13.53 4.12 -5.18
C ASN A 652 -14.55 5.21 -5.53
N SER A 653 -15.51 5.51 -4.64
CA SER A 653 -16.56 6.49 -4.93
C SER A 653 -16.09 7.94 -5.08
N TYR A 654 -14.82 8.26 -4.78
CA TYR A 654 -14.34 9.64 -4.81
C TYR A 654 -13.84 10.06 -6.19
N SER A 655 -13.94 11.36 -6.49
CA SER A 655 -13.32 11.99 -7.65
C SER A 655 -12.59 13.24 -7.25
N MET A 656 -11.51 13.56 -7.96
CA MET A 656 -10.80 14.82 -7.88
C MET A 656 -11.27 15.75 -9.00
N LEU A 657 -11.67 16.96 -8.63
CA LEU A 657 -11.87 18.09 -9.52
C LEU A 657 -10.64 19.00 -9.41
N LEU A 658 -9.99 19.24 -10.54
CA LEU A 658 -8.90 20.21 -10.65
C LEU A 658 -9.42 21.42 -11.43
N LEU A 659 -9.41 22.59 -10.77
CA LEU A 659 -9.93 23.83 -11.31
C LEU A 659 -8.75 24.73 -11.66
N LEU A 660 -8.58 24.99 -12.95
CA LEU A 660 -7.53 25.85 -13.49
C LEU A 660 -8.15 27.17 -13.95
N PRO A 661 -8.12 28.22 -13.12
CA PRO A 661 -8.62 29.53 -13.51
C PRO A 661 -7.62 30.29 -14.38
N GLU A 662 -8.12 31.25 -15.15
CA GLU A 662 -7.28 32.35 -15.67
C GLU A 662 -6.95 33.36 -14.55
N ASN A 663 -7.91 33.61 -13.66
CA ASN A 663 -7.76 34.50 -12.51
C ASN A 663 -8.25 33.81 -11.23
N MET A 664 -7.32 33.50 -10.33
CA MET A 664 -7.62 32.81 -9.08
C MET A 664 -8.59 33.60 -8.19
N THR A 665 -8.39 34.91 -8.06
CA THR A 665 -9.25 35.78 -7.24
C THR A 665 -10.69 35.79 -7.76
N MET A 666 -10.87 35.79 -9.09
CA MET A 666 -12.20 35.69 -9.69
C MET A 666 -12.89 34.37 -9.34
N LEU A 667 -12.16 33.25 -9.41
CA LEU A 667 -12.68 31.95 -9.00
C LEU A 667 -13.07 31.95 -7.52
N GLU A 668 -12.17 32.36 -6.63
CA GLU A 668 -12.40 32.35 -5.17
C GLU A 668 -13.61 33.21 -4.74
N ASN A 669 -13.82 34.35 -5.41
CA ASN A 669 -14.93 35.25 -5.11
C ASN A 669 -16.29 34.72 -5.58
N ASN A 670 -16.33 33.88 -6.61
CA ASN A 670 -17.58 33.46 -7.24
C ASN A 670 -17.94 31.99 -7.00
N ILE A 671 -16.98 31.14 -6.67
CA ILE A 671 -17.20 29.70 -6.51
C ILE A 671 -18.22 29.41 -5.39
N SER A 672 -19.13 28.47 -5.66
CA SER A 672 -20.20 28.05 -4.75
C SER A 672 -20.58 26.58 -4.98
N PRO A 673 -21.38 25.96 -4.09
CA PRO A 673 -21.84 24.58 -4.29
C PRO A 673 -22.59 24.38 -5.61
N ALA A 674 -23.37 25.38 -6.04
CA ALA A 674 -24.12 25.33 -7.29
C ALA A 674 -23.20 25.23 -8.52
N HIS A 675 -22.01 25.84 -8.47
CA HIS A 675 -21.01 25.69 -9.52
C HIS A 675 -20.51 24.25 -9.61
N VAL A 676 -20.11 23.65 -8.48
CA VAL A 676 -19.63 22.26 -8.44
C VAL A 676 -20.69 21.29 -8.94
N ALA A 677 -21.93 21.42 -8.47
CA ALA A 677 -23.05 20.60 -8.93
C ALA A 677 -23.30 20.77 -10.44
N ARG A 678 -23.22 22.01 -10.95
CA ARG A 678 -23.34 22.29 -12.38
C ARG A 678 -22.21 21.65 -13.18
N TRP A 679 -20.96 21.74 -12.72
CA TRP A 679 -19.82 21.13 -13.41
C TRP A 679 -20.00 19.63 -13.50
N LEU A 680 -20.22 18.94 -12.37
CA LEU A 680 -20.43 17.49 -12.32
C LEU A 680 -21.57 17.02 -13.23
N LYS A 681 -22.66 17.80 -13.31
CA LYS A 681 -23.82 17.50 -14.18
C LYS A 681 -23.53 17.63 -15.67
N TRP A 682 -22.68 18.58 -16.06
CA TRP A 682 -22.48 18.97 -17.46
C TRP A 682 -21.07 18.70 -17.98
N LEU A 683 -20.29 17.84 -17.31
CA LEU A 683 -19.01 17.36 -17.80
C LEU A 683 -19.16 16.78 -19.21
N THR A 684 -18.23 17.14 -20.09
CA THR A 684 -18.14 16.59 -21.44
C THR A 684 -16.83 15.86 -21.62
N THR A 685 -16.88 14.66 -22.19
CA THR A 685 -15.69 13.87 -22.48
C THR A 685 -15.01 14.41 -23.74
N LYS A 686 -13.71 14.74 -23.64
CA LYS A 686 -12.87 15.20 -24.76
C LYS A 686 -11.44 14.67 -24.58
N THR A 687 -10.77 14.40 -25.69
CA THR A 687 -9.35 14.03 -25.70
C THR A 687 -8.48 15.24 -25.39
N TYR A 688 -7.61 15.12 -24.39
CA TYR A 688 -6.60 16.12 -24.02
C TYR A 688 -5.28 15.41 -23.67
N ILE A 689 -4.17 16.13 -23.85
CA ILE A 689 -2.92 15.83 -23.14
C ILE A 689 -2.96 16.61 -21.84
N ILE A 690 -3.05 15.91 -20.71
CA ILE A 690 -3.13 16.52 -19.39
C ILE A 690 -1.78 16.45 -18.68
N TYR A 691 -1.43 17.56 -18.03
CA TYR A 691 -0.22 17.65 -17.21
C TYR A 691 -0.62 18.06 -15.79
N VAL A 692 -0.33 17.21 -14.81
CA VAL A 692 -0.69 17.42 -13.40
C VAL A 692 0.56 17.25 -12.54
N PRO A 693 0.90 18.20 -11.66
CA PRO A 693 2.06 18.05 -10.81
C PRO A 693 1.83 16.92 -9.80
N LYS A 694 2.89 16.16 -9.53
CA LYS A 694 2.98 15.25 -8.39
C LYS A 694 3.27 16.08 -7.13
N PHE A 695 2.49 15.91 -6.09
CA PHE A 695 2.66 16.66 -4.84
C PHE A 695 2.15 15.89 -3.62
N SER A 696 2.70 16.22 -2.46
CA SER A 696 2.20 15.80 -1.16
C SER A 696 1.97 17.06 -0.36
N ILE A 697 0.74 17.27 0.11
CA ILE A 697 0.36 18.45 0.86
C ILE A 697 -0.03 18.06 2.28
N LYS A 698 0.55 18.76 3.26
CA LYS A 698 0.26 18.61 4.67
C LYS A 698 -0.02 19.98 5.27
N THR A 699 -1.24 20.18 5.75
CA THR A 699 -1.71 21.45 6.33
C THR A 699 -2.28 21.21 7.71
N SER A 700 -2.05 22.16 8.61
CA SER A 700 -2.60 22.17 9.96
C SER A 700 -3.13 23.56 10.26
N TYR A 701 -4.33 23.64 10.82
CA TYR A 701 -4.97 24.90 11.20
C TYR A 701 -5.44 24.84 12.65
N ASN A 702 -5.12 25.88 13.42
CA ASN A 702 -5.90 26.21 14.60
C ASN A 702 -7.06 27.11 14.15
N LEU A 703 -8.27 26.57 14.26
CA LEU A 703 -9.49 27.17 13.71
C LEU A 703 -10.17 28.12 14.69
N LYS A 704 -9.62 28.37 15.88
CA LYS A 704 -10.26 29.20 16.91
C LYS A 704 -10.71 30.57 16.39
N ASP A 705 -9.76 31.33 15.84
CA ASP A 705 -10.03 32.70 15.37
C ASP A 705 -10.96 32.68 14.15
N VAL A 706 -10.70 31.78 13.22
CA VAL A 706 -11.52 31.56 12.01
C VAL A 706 -12.97 31.24 12.38
N LEU A 707 -13.21 30.32 13.32
CA LEU A 707 -14.56 29.92 13.74
C LEU A 707 -15.25 31.01 14.55
N THR A 708 -14.50 31.76 15.36
CA THR A 708 -15.00 32.94 16.06
C THR A 708 -15.54 33.96 15.07
N GLU A 709 -14.78 34.27 14.01
CA GLU A 709 -15.22 35.15 12.93
C GLU A 709 -16.39 34.59 12.10
N MET A 710 -16.55 33.27 12.09
CA MET A 710 -17.71 32.61 11.48
C MET A 710 -18.96 32.63 12.36
N GLY A 711 -18.88 33.25 13.55
CA GLY A 711 -20.00 33.45 14.47
C GLY A 711 -20.13 32.38 15.56
N MET A 712 -19.13 31.51 15.73
CA MET A 712 -19.08 30.46 16.76
C MET A 712 -18.18 30.89 17.93
N ALA A 713 -18.47 32.05 18.52
CA ALA A 713 -17.60 32.71 19.48
C ALA A 713 -17.79 32.20 20.92
N ASP A 714 -19.03 31.88 21.31
CA ASP A 714 -19.35 31.62 22.72
C ASP A 714 -18.64 30.38 23.25
N MET A 715 -18.42 29.36 22.42
CA MET A 715 -17.74 28.13 22.82
C MET A 715 -16.30 28.33 23.30
N PHE A 716 -15.66 29.45 22.97
CA PHE A 716 -14.25 29.72 23.28
C PHE A 716 -14.00 30.54 24.55
N GLY A 717 -15.05 31.00 25.25
CA GLY A 717 -14.92 31.92 26.38
C GLY A 717 -15.91 31.67 27.50
N ASP A 718 -16.05 32.64 28.41
CA ASP A 718 -16.87 32.51 29.62
C ASP A 718 -18.37 32.31 29.37
N ARG A 719 -18.84 32.58 28.14
CA ARG A 719 -20.23 32.36 27.72
C ARG A 719 -20.48 30.95 27.18
N ALA A 720 -19.46 30.09 27.17
CA ALA A 720 -19.58 28.71 26.72
C ALA A 720 -20.58 27.95 27.60
N ASP A 721 -21.62 27.45 26.96
CA ASP A 721 -22.60 26.58 27.59
C ASP A 721 -22.39 25.15 27.09
N LEU A 722 -21.46 24.45 27.73
CA LEU A 722 -21.08 23.07 27.47
C LEU A 722 -21.58 22.12 28.58
N GLY A 723 -22.70 22.47 29.24
CA GLY A 723 -23.30 21.69 30.33
C GLY A 723 -23.79 20.30 29.92
N GLY A 724 -23.91 20.02 28.61
CA GLY A 724 -24.15 18.68 28.08
C GLY A 724 -22.92 17.77 28.12
N ILE A 725 -21.72 18.34 28.27
CA ILE A 725 -20.45 17.59 28.39
C ILE A 725 -20.16 17.28 29.84
N THR A 726 -20.23 18.25 30.75
CA THR A 726 -19.98 18.06 32.18
C THR A 726 -20.94 18.87 33.04
N GLU A 727 -21.19 18.43 34.27
CA GLU A 727 -21.92 19.20 35.29
C GLU A 727 -21.06 20.29 35.97
N GLU A 728 -19.74 20.22 35.83
CA GLU A 728 -18.82 21.21 36.39
C GLU A 728 -18.89 22.53 35.60
N GLN A 729 -19.06 23.65 36.30
CA GLN A 729 -19.21 24.96 35.66
C GLN A 729 -17.86 25.47 35.12
N LYS A 730 -17.90 26.17 33.97
CA LYS A 730 -16.79 26.86 33.26
C LYS A 730 -15.95 26.03 32.26
N LEU A 731 -16.49 24.96 31.67
CA LEU A 731 -15.83 24.33 30.51
C LEU A 731 -15.98 25.23 29.26
N ALA A 732 -14.87 25.49 28.58
CA ALA A 732 -14.82 26.17 27.28
C ALA A 732 -13.86 25.43 26.34
N VAL A 733 -14.03 25.58 25.04
CA VAL A 733 -13.09 25.08 24.03
C VAL A 733 -11.86 25.97 24.03
N SER A 734 -10.70 25.40 24.32
CA SER A 734 -9.44 26.15 24.27
C SER A 734 -8.95 26.28 22.83
N GLU A 735 -8.92 25.15 22.11
CA GLU A 735 -8.42 25.05 20.74
C GLU A 735 -9.24 24.08 19.88
N VAL A 736 -9.33 24.38 18.58
CA VAL A 736 -9.89 23.49 17.56
C VAL A 736 -8.84 23.31 16.48
N VAL A 737 -8.28 22.12 16.35
CA VAL A 737 -7.20 21.86 15.40
C VAL A 737 -7.65 20.88 14.32
N HIS A 738 -7.40 21.26 13.07
CA HIS A 738 -7.67 20.44 11.91
C HIS A 738 -6.38 20.20 11.13
N GLN A 739 -6.06 18.93 10.88
CA GLN A 739 -4.94 18.55 10.02
C GLN A 739 -5.41 17.72 8.82
N ALA A 740 -5.02 18.13 7.62
CA ALA A 740 -5.31 17.42 6.38
C ALA A 740 -4.00 17.02 5.68
N THR A 741 -3.98 15.83 5.10
CA THR A 741 -2.86 15.35 4.30
C THR A 741 -3.36 14.62 3.07
N LEU A 742 -2.81 14.99 1.91
CA LEU A 742 -3.12 14.40 0.61
C LEU A 742 -1.84 14.12 -0.15
N ASP A 743 -1.71 12.87 -0.62
CA ASP A 743 -0.65 12.44 -1.52
C ASP A 743 -1.21 12.25 -2.93
N VAL A 744 -0.63 12.94 -3.91
CA VAL A 744 -0.96 12.84 -5.34
C VAL A 744 0.26 12.35 -6.09
N ASP A 745 0.18 11.15 -6.65
CA ASP A 745 1.23 10.54 -7.47
C ASP A 745 0.62 9.83 -8.69
N GLU A 746 1.47 9.26 -9.54
CA GLU A 746 1.11 8.66 -10.83
C GLU A 746 0.14 7.49 -10.67
N THR A 747 0.21 6.82 -9.52
CA THR A 747 -0.42 5.53 -9.29
C THR A 747 -1.62 5.61 -8.36
N GLY A 748 -1.62 6.58 -7.42
CA GLY A 748 -2.33 6.45 -6.16
C GLY A 748 -2.04 5.14 -5.37
N ALA A 749 -1.05 4.36 -5.83
CA ALA A 749 -0.66 2.96 -5.64
C ALA A 749 -1.79 1.91 -5.81
N THR A 750 -1.89 1.09 -6.87
CA THR A 750 -0.87 0.53 -7.77
C THR A 750 -1.54 0.24 -9.12
N ALA A 751 -0.73 0.19 -10.19
CA ALA A 751 -1.12 0.43 -11.58
C ALA A 751 -2.21 -0.46 -12.25
N ALA A 752 -2.71 0.09 -13.34
CA ALA A 752 -3.12 -0.61 -14.55
C ALA A 752 -2.87 0.39 -15.68
N ALA A 753 -1.82 0.21 -16.47
CA ALA A 753 -1.70 0.88 -17.76
C ALA A 753 -2.26 -0.07 -18.81
N ALA A 754 -3.52 0.15 -19.19
CA ALA A 754 -4.09 -0.42 -20.41
C ALA A 754 -3.92 0.63 -21.51
N THR A 755 -2.90 0.48 -22.34
CA THR A 755 -2.80 1.21 -23.61
C THR A 755 -3.78 0.58 -24.58
N GLY A 756 -4.91 1.25 -24.84
CA GLY A 756 -5.78 0.94 -25.96
C GLY A 756 -5.23 1.62 -27.21
N ILE A 757 -4.98 0.87 -28.28
CA ILE A 757 -4.68 1.44 -29.60
C ILE A 757 -6.01 1.87 -30.24
N GLY A 758 -6.21 3.17 -30.33
CA GLY A 758 -7.17 3.77 -31.26
C GLY A 758 -6.45 4.06 -32.58
N PHE A 759 -6.97 3.53 -33.68
CA PHE A 759 -6.53 3.93 -35.02
C PHE A 759 -6.86 5.41 -35.24
N ILE A 760 -5.86 6.25 -35.49
CA ILE A 760 -6.08 7.59 -36.06
C ILE A 760 -5.97 7.46 -37.57
N PRO A 761 -7.04 7.74 -38.34
CA PRO A 761 -6.93 7.88 -39.78
C PRO A 761 -6.01 9.07 -40.10
N LEU A 762 -5.17 8.93 -41.12
CA LEU A 762 -4.24 9.95 -41.63
C LEU A 762 -4.94 11.29 -41.89
N SER A 763 -5.00 12.12 -40.86
CA SER A 763 -5.36 13.53 -40.87
C SER A 763 -4.77 14.14 -39.60
N PHE A 764 -4.20 15.34 -39.70
CA PHE A 764 -3.55 16.03 -38.58
C PHE A 764 -4.61 16.37 -37.52
N HIS A 765 -4.73 15.56 -36.47
CA HIS A 765 -5.63 15.80 -35.36
C HIS A 765 -4.87 16.53 -34.26
N TYR A 766 -5.12 17.83 -34.09
CA TYR A 766 -4.57 18.62 -33.00
C TYR A 766 -5.29 18.25 -31.70
N VAL A 767 -4.60 17.59 -30.76
CA VAL A 767 -5.08 17.34 -29.40
C VAL A 767 -4.67 18.53 -28.52
N PRO A 768 -5.61 19.25 -27.88
CA PRO A 768 -5.26 20.37 -27.01
C PRO A 768 -4.57 19.90 -25.72
N GLU A 769 -3.66 20.73 -25.21
CA GLU A 769 -2.99 20.53 -23.92
C GLU A 769 -3.76 21.21 -22.79
N LEU A 770 -3.86 20.54 -21.63
CA LEU A 770 -4.35 21.11 -20.39
C LEU A 770 -3.30 20.92 -19.30
N LYS A 771 -2.58 22.00 -19.01
CA LYS A 771 -1.39 21.97 -18.13
C LYS A 771 -1.63 22.72 -16.83
N PHE A 772 -1.56 21.99 -15.71
CA PHE A 772 -1.67 22.51 -14.34
C PHE A 772 -0.31 22.99 -13.83
N ASN A 773 0.28 23.97 -14.52
CA ASN A 773 1.59 24.54 -14.20
C ASN A 773 1.53 25.94 -13.55
N ARG A 774 0.40 26.29 -12.94
CA ARG A 774 0.18 27.53 -12.21
C ARG A 774 -0.86 27.29 -11.11
N PRO A 775 -1.05 28.20 -10.14
CA PRO A 775 -1.98 27.98 -9.04
C PRO A 775 -3.36 27.49 -9.49
N PHE A 776 -3.82 26.41 -8.87
CA PHE A 776 -5.09 25.76 -9.19
C PHE A 776 -5.81 25.36 -7.90
N MET A 777 -7.14 25.20 -7.98
CA MET A 777 -7.92 24.67 -6.86
C MET A 777 -8.17 23.18 -7.03
N VAL A 778 -8.20 22.46 -5.90
CA VAL A 778 -8.53 21.05 -5.83
C VAL A 778 -9.79 20.86 -4.98
N VAL A 779 -10.71 20.03 -5.45
CA VAL A 779 -11.89 19.60 -4.71
C VAL A 779 -12.00 18.09 -4.84
N ILE A 780 -12.12 17.36 -3.73
CA ILE A 780 -12.38 15.92 -3.75
C ILE A 780 -13.79 15.68 -3.25
N THR A 781 -14.63 15.05 -4.07
CA THR A 781 -16.04 14.79 -3.78
C THR A 781 -16.37 13.31 -3.84
N ASP A 782 -17.25 12.85 -2.97
CA ASP A 782 -17.85 11.53 -3.07
C ASP A 782 -18.96 11.54 -4.13
N ARG A 783 -18.87 10.69 -5.16
CA ARG A 783 -19.89 10.59 -6.21
C ARG A 783 -21.22 10.02 -5.71
N THR A 784 -21.22 9.31 -4.59
CA THR A 784 -22.42 8.66 -4.04
C THR A 784 -23.19 9.59 -3.11
N THR A 785 -22.48 10.23 -2.17
CA THR A 785 -23.11 11.12 -1.17
C THR A 785 -23.08 12.60 -1.57
N GLU A 786 -22.34 12.93 -2.64
CA GLU A 786 -22.01 14.30 -3.05
C GLU A 786 -21.29 15.15 -1.99
N ASN A 787 -20.83 14.54 -0.89
CA ASN A 787 -20.09 15.25 0.14
C ASN A 787 -18.72 15.69 -0.36
N MET A 788 -18.30 16.88 0.08
CA MET A 788 -16.98 17.42 -0.21
C MET A 788 -15.98 16.94 0.84
N LEU A 789 -15.12 16.01 0.46
CA LEU A 789 -14.12 15.43 1.35
C LEU A 789 -12.95 16.40 1.55
N PHE A 790 -12.46 17.03 0.48
CA PHE A 790 -11.38 18.02 0.54
C PHE A 790 -11.67 19.23 -0.32
N MET A 791 -11.12 20.36 0.10
CA MET A 791 -11.08 21.59 -0.67
C MET A 791 -9.75 22.31 -0.43
N GLY A 792 -9.17 22.86 -1.49
CA GLY A 792 -7.93 23.61 -1.35
C GLY A 792 -7.48 24.34 -2.60
N LYS A 793 -6.42 25.14 -2.42
CA LYS A 793 -5.66 25.85 -3.43
C LYS A 793 -4.20 25.46 -3.33
N ILE A 794 -3.65 24.99 -4.44
CA ILE A 794 -2.23 24.67 -4.58
C ILE A 794 -1.57 25.89 -5.24
N VAL A 795 -0.75 26.60 -4.48
CA VAL A 795 0.05 27.74 -4.92
C VAL A 795 1.45 27.26 -5.33
N ASN A 796 2.03 26.31 -4.60
CA ASN A 796 3.32 25.70 -4.90
C ASN A 796 3.29 24.19 -4.58
N PRO A 797 3.49 23.29 -5.57
CA PRO A 797 3.44 21.84 -5.34
C PRO A 797 4.56 21.28 -4.44
N ASN A 798 5.63 22.03 -4.19
CA ASN A 798 6.79 21.58 -3.42
C ASN A 798 6.71 21.89 -1.90
N ILE A 799 5.61 22.49 -1.42
CA ILE A 799 5.46 22.94 -0.01
C ILE A 799 4.28 22.30 0.72
#